data_AF-A0A120FWZ5-F1
#
_entry.id   AF-A0A120FWZ5-F1
#
_cell.length_a   1.000
_cell.length_b   1.000
_cell.length_c   1.000
_cell.angle_alpha   90.00
_cell.angle_beta   90.00
_cell.angle_gamma   90.00
#
_symmetry.space_group_name_H-M   'P 1'
#
loop_
_entity.id
_entity.type
_entity.pdbx_description
1 polymer ?
#
loop_
_entity_poly.entity_id
_entity_poly.type
_entity_poly.pdbx_seq_one_letter_code
_entity_poly.pdbx_strand_id
1 'polypeptide(L)'
;MIRKKLSTQKSKSAIYKTAKYFNKEDGCVLFESNMHTPLNASKKDIAKAISQSIESDITDSKKGRKQSVRTQHDVVSFHTNDNVTPEQARDIAKELYEATHKLSNRKYSLGVHIDTDEVHVHIVWAIKDFDGKCYNVSNDYRKIERECEHLEKKHNLIAPKNRISRDIDTLNNNSKYKDKTAEQKRDLINKKYADKKPSSNERMLEIRGIISNKEEMKTDLKVFLQQSSSPSDFINKITDNGYNVIYNGRTSFAIQHEDQIFKASELGLSYKTLKAKLGDDTGFEQTLKNKHNVKKYEDCSIVSDEAEPDYMKKIKPNSVLATKFKFIQHSDKVEYFYNSASSKKSFEYYKDPSKVSFHDLSRQSAKAGIQRLVADAKPPQSFTVNGPNFFKKNIWLEFQLMGLEAKGFKLEGYKPTPADLDELKKIQEQYASMNKKPEPKPQPAPKFPTVAVEAPKPVEPVIAPPVIPTPVQTTPEKPAEPTKQVEQEQVAANNDDLIDELMREFETPNHIPDAQAPREAIEPSKSVEPVVDDLYTSMAPEPLPEPENHKIEGVYSTYSNDELVEAFEGIQKKLDKTLFTGNSKSDIAGHRYMDKQNLIYERKGEIKRQYNLRQDFYKMFDEISERDPTAAKQLEQAFKAHMANKRAVAFDLKPQLKK
;
A
#
# COMPACT_ATOMS: atom_id res chain seq x y z
N MET A 1 -23.28 11.48 -7.73
CA MET A 1 -22.21 10.59 -8.25
C MET A 1 -20.83 11.19 -7.93
N ILE A 2 -19.78 10.37 -7.74
CA ILE A 2 -18.40 10.83 -7.48
C ILE A 2 -17.39 9.97 -8.26
N ARG A 3 -16.44 10.58 -8.99
CA ARG A 3 -15.33 9.86 -9.64
C ARG A 3 -14.04 10.05 -8.85
N LYS A 4 -13.40 8.95 -8.44
CA LYS A 4 -12.09 8.96 -7.76
C LYS A 4 -11.04 8.18 -8.57
N LYS A 5 -9.88 8.80 -8.82
CA LYS A 5 -8.70 8.10 -9.32
C LYS A 5 -8.05 7.30 -8.18
N LEU A 6 -7.86 5.99 -8.36
CA LEU A 6 -7.28 5.11 -7.34
C LEU A 6 -5.80 4.84 -7.57
N SER A 7 -5.40 4.49 -8.79
CA SER A 7 -4.00 4.14 -9.08
C SER A 7 -3.65 4.25 -10.57
N THR A 8 -2.34 4.16 -10.87
CA THR A 8 -1.82 4.06 -12.23
C THR A 8 -0.82 2.92 -12.32
N GLN A 9 -0.87 2.15 -13.40
CA GLN A 9 -0.15 0.89 -13.53
C GLN A 9 0.96 1.05 -14.57
N LYS A 10 2.21 0.80 -14.15
CA LYS A 10 3.42 0.93 -14.99
C LYS A 10 4.03 -0.42 -15.39
N SER A 11 3.41 -1.54 -14.98
CA SER A 11 3.90 -2.89 -15.27
C SER A 11 2.75 -3.90 -15.41
N LYS A 12 2.98 -4.97 -16.18
CA LYS A 12 2.05 -6.12 -16.31
C LYS A 12 1.58 -6.66 -14.96
N SER A 13 2.50 -6.80 -14.00
CA SER A 13 2.19 -7.27 -12.63
C SER A 13 1.27 -6.30 -11.88
N ALA A 14 1.43 -4.98 -12.07
CA ALA A 14 0.52 -3.99 -11.49
C ALA A 14 -0.88 -4.04 -12.13
N ILE A 15 -0.97 -4.24 -13.45
CA ILE A 15 -2.25 -4.45 -14.16
C ILE A 15 -2.93 -5.71 -13.63
N TYR A 16 -2.22 -6.85 -13.58
CA TYR A 16 -2.74 -8.11 -13.04
C TYR A 16 -3.27 -7.99 -11.61
N LYS A 17 -2.50 -7.36 -10.69
CA LYS A 17 -2.94 -7.11 -9.31
C LYS A 17 -4.19 -6.24 -9.23
N THR A 18 -4.31 -5.25 -10.11
CA THR A 18 -5.48 -4.37 -10.19
C THR A 18 -6.69 -5.11 -10.74
N ALA A 19 -6.51 -5.89 -11.81
CA ALA A 19 -7.57 -6.71 -12.40
C ALA A 19 -8.08 -7.79 -11.44
N LYS A 20 -7.20 -8.45 -10.68
CA LYS A 20 -7.61 -9.36 -9.60
C LYS A 20 -8.36 -8.65 -8.46
N TYR A 21 -8.04 -7.38 -8.19
CA TYR A 21 -8.72 -6.60 -7.15
C TYR A 21 -10.14 -6.18 -7.57
N PHE A 22 -10.31 -5.61 -8.76
CA PHE A 22 -11.66 -5.23 -9.24
C PHE A 22 -12.48 -6.40 -9.76
N ASN A 23 -11.86 -7.54 -10.12
CA ASN A 23 -12.57 -8.78 -10.39
C ASN A 23 -12.31 -9.80 -9.26
N LYS A 24 -12.55 -9.37 -8.02
CA LYS A 24 -12.61 -10.25 -6.84
C LYS A 24 -13.89 -11.10 -6.84
N GLU A 25 -13.90 -12.19 -6.10
CA GLU A 25 -15.10 -13.03 -5.91
C GLU A 25 -16.09 -12.33 -4.98
N ASP A 26 -15.64 -11.91 -3.79
CA ASP A 26 -16.44 -11.17 -2.82
C ASP A 26 -16.72 -9.72 -3.26
N GLY A 27 -17.82 -9.50 -3.99
CA GLY A 27 -18.41 -8.16 -4.21
C GLY A 27 -18.61 -7.74 -5.66
N CYS A 28 -17.83 -8.28 -6.60
CA CYS A 28 -17.96 -7.93 -8.03
C CYS A 28 -19.11 -8.72 -8.67
N VAL A 29 -20.28 -8.08 -8.80
CA VAL A 29 -21.53 -8.68 -9.30
C VAL A 29 -21.68 -8.63 -10.83
N LEU A 30 -21.06 -7.65 -11.48
CA LEU A 30 -21.08 -7.51 -12.95
C LEU A 30 -19.67 -7.17 -13.44
N PHE A 31 -19.20 -7.86 -14.48
CA PHE A 31 -17.90 -7.63 -15.12
C PHE A 31 -18.09 -7.36 -16.61
N GLU A 32 -17.34 -6.41 -17.17
CA GLU A 32 -17.28 -6.16 -18.62
C GLU A 32 -15.83 -5.89 -19.07
N SER A 33 -15.52 -6.22 -20.32
CA SER A 33 -14.24 -6.01 -20.97
C SER A 33 -14.42 -5.92 -22.47
N ASN A 34 -13.80 -4.94 -23.15
CA ASN A 34 -13.67 -4.98 -24.61
C ASN A 34 -12.38 -5.67 -25.09
N MET A 35 -11.52 -6.10 -24.15
CA MET A 35 -10.42 -7.02 -24.43
C MET A 35 -10.93 -8.45 -24.42
N HIS A 36 -10.38 -9.29 -25.30
CA HIS A 36 -10.60 -10.73 -25.26
C HIS A 36 -10.26 -11.31 -23.88
N THR A 37 -11.26 -11.95 -23.26
CA THR A 37 -11.14 -12.71 -22.02
C THR A 37 -11.64 -14.13 -22.27
N PRO A 38 -10.91 -15.18 -21.83
CA PRO A 38 -11.30 -16.56 -22.10
C PRO A 38 -12.65 -16.91 -21.44
N LEU A 39 -13.51 -17.58 -22.21
CA LEU A 39 -14.84 -18.03 -21.76
C LEU A 39 -14.71 -19.07 -20.64
N ASN A 40 -15.63 -19.01 -19.67
CA ASN A 40 -15.70 -19.91 -18.49
C ASN A 40 -14.41 -20.01 -17.66
N ALA A 41 -13.46 -19.09 -17.83
CA ALA A 41 -12.17 -19.10 -17.14
C ALA A 41 -12.23 -18.46 -15.74
N SER A 42 -11.26 -18.78 -14.89
CA SER A 42 -11.21 -18.22 -13.53
C SER A 42 -10.98 -16.70 -13.54
N LYS A 43 -11.40 -16.01 -12.47
CA LYS A 43 -11.12 -14.56 -12.32
C LYS A 43 -9.61 -14.24 -12.32
N LYS A 44 -8.74 -15.21 -11.98
CA LYS A 44 -7.28 -15.12 -12.11
C LYS A 44 -6.85 -15.07 -13.59
N ASP A 45 -7.45 -15.92 -14.43
CA ASP A 45 -7.11 -16.02 -15.86
C ASP A 45 -7.67 -14.84 -16.66
N ILE A 46 -8.85 -14.34 -16.28
CA ILE A 46 -9.38 -13.07 -16.78
C ILE A 46 -8.41 -11.92 -16.45
N ALA A 47 -7.93 -11.82 -15.21
CA ALA A 47 -6.92 -10.83 -14.82
C ALA A 47 -5.58 -11.00 -15.54
N LYS A 48 -5.18 -12.24 -15.83
CA LYS A 48 -3.98 -12.61 -16.61
C LYS A 48 -4.12 -12.14 -18.06
N ALA A 49 -5.25 -12.44 -18.71
CA ALA A 49 -5.58 -12.03 -20.07
C ALA A 49 -5.65 -10.50 -20.24
N ILE A 50 -6.32 -9.78 -19.32
CA ILE A 50 -6.30 -8.31 -19.27
C ILE A 50 -4.86 -7.79 -19.19
N SER A 51 -4.04 -8.34 -18.29
CA SER A 51 -2.65 -7.92 -18.15
C SER A 51 -1.79 -8.21 -19.37
N GLN A 52 -2.09 -9.27 -20.14
CA GLN A 52 -1.39 -9.62 -21.38
C GLN A 52 -1.82 -8.73 -22.55
N SER A 53 -3.14 -8.50 -22.72
CA SER A 53 -3.70 -7.73 -23.82
C SER A 53 -3.29 -6.25 -23.76
N ILE A 54 -3.07 -5.68 -22.58
CA ILE A 54 -2.56 -4.31 -22.46
C ILE A 54 -1.02 -4.26 -22.55
N GLU A 55 -0.33 -5.38 -22.28
CA GLU A 55 1.13 -5.47 -22.46
C GLU A 55 1.51 -5.55 -23.94
N SER A 56 0.75 -6.29 -24.76
CA SER A 56 1.04 -6.52 -26.18
C SER A 56 1.05 -5.24 -27.03
N ASP A 57 0.30 -4.22 -26.60
CA ASP A 57 0.15 -2.96 -27.34
C ASP A 57 1.37 -2.03 -27.14
N ILE A 58 2.32 -2.44 -26.30
CA ILE A 58 3.52 -1.69 -25.93
C ILE A 58 4.67 -2.12 -26.84
N THR A 59 4.57 -1.69 -28.10
CA THR A 59 5.69 -1.73 -29.04
C THR A 59 6.77 -0.73 -28.59
N ASP A 60 7.97 -1.22 -28.24
CA ASP A 60 9.16 -0.39 -28.02
C ASP A 60 9.39 0.45 -29.30
N SER A 61 9.73 1.74 -29.24
CA SER A 61 10.99 2.19 -28.64
C SER A 61 11.02 3.67 -28.17
N LYS A 62 10.01 4.48 -28.48
CA LYS A 62 10.07 5.97 -28.39
C LYS A 62 9.74 6.56 -27.01
N LYS A 63 10.47 6.10 -25.97
CA LYS A 63 10.25 6.30 -24.52
C LYS A 63 10.11 7.76 -24.05
N GLY A 64 8.87 8.29 -24.06
CA GLY A 64 8.50 9.51 -23.32
C GLY A 64 8.06 9.20 -21.88
N ARG A 65 8.32 10.10 -20.91
CA ARG A 65 7.96 9.91 -19.47
C ARG A 65 6.48 9.52 -19.25
N LYS A 66 5.56 10.04 -20.08
CA LYS A 66 4.12 9.73 -20.04
C LYS A 66 3.74 8.34 -20.58
N GLN A 67 4.56 7.73 -21.46
CA GLN A 67 4.34 6.36 -21.97
C GLN A 67 4.72 5.27 -20.95
N SER A 68 5.30 5.64 -19.80
CA SER A 68 5.59 4.69 -18.71
C SER A 68 4.34 4.20 -17.99
N VAL A 69 3.20 4.90 -18.13
CA VAL A 69 1.91 4.49 -17.58
C VAL A 69 1.12 3.75 -18.65
N ARG A 70 0.65 2.55 -18.30
CA ARG A 70 0.00 1.59 -19.21
C ARG A 70 -1.51 1.65 -19.07
N THR A 71 -2.00 1.67 -17.83
CA THR A 71 -3.41 1.90 -17.49
C THR A 71 -3.56 2.90 -16.35
N GLN A 72 -4.76 3.44 -16.23
CA GLN A 72 -5.25 4.09 -15.02
C GLN A 72 -6.44 3.32 -14.47
N HIS A 73 -6.55 3.29 -13.15
CA HIS A 73 -7.63 2.67 -12.39
C HIS A 73 -8.40 3.74 -11.62
N ASP A 74 -9.69 3.85 -11.94
CA ASP A 74 -10.62 4.81 -11.35
C ASP A 74 -11.83 4.07 -10.76
N VAL A 75 -12.57 4.75 -9.88
CA VAL A 75 -13.89 4.35 -9.38
C VAL A 75 -14.91 5.44 -9.66
N VAL A 76 -16.14 5.03 -9.97
CA VAL A 76 -17.34 5.87 -9.99
C VAL A 76 -18.31 5.35 -8.93
N SER A 77 -18.58 6.14 -7.88
CA SER A 77 -19.54 5.81 -6.82
C SER A 77 -20.87 6.55 -7.00
N PHE A 78 -21.95 5.86 -6.67
CA PHE A 78 -23.32 6.39 -6.59
C PHE A 78 -23.68 6.61 -5.11
N HIS A 79 -24.61 7.52 -4.81
CA HIS A 79 -25.01 7.79 -3.43
C HIS A 79 -25.81 6.59 -2.88
N THR A 80 -25.75 6.33 -1.56
CA THR A 80 -26.48 5.22 -0.90
C THR A 80 -28.01 5.26 -1.10
N ASN A 81 -28.53 6.42 -1.51
CA ASN A 81 -29.95 6.67 -1.75
C ASN A 81 -30.27 6.88 -3.25
N ASP A 82 -29.29 6.71 -4.14
CA ASP A 82 -29.53 6.64 -5.59
C ASP A 82 -30.03 5.22 -5.92
N ASN A 83 -31.25 5.09 -6.46
CA ASN A 83 -31.84 3.80 -6.84
C ASN A 83 -31.23 3.27 -8.16
N VAL A 84 -29.93 2.94 -8.15
CA VAL A 84 -29.15 2.55 -9.32
C VAL A 84 -28.84 1.05 -9.31
N THR A 85 -29.29 0.30 -10.32
CA THR A 85 -28.93 -1.12 -10.48
C THR A 85 -27.49 -1.29 -10.96
N PRO A 86 -26.87 -2.48 -10.84
CA PRO A 86 -25.52 -2.72 -11.34
C PRO A 86 -25.35 -2.44 -12.85
N GLU A 87 -26.38 -2.69 -13.64
CA GLU A 87 -26.43 -2.45 -15.09
C GLU A 87 -26.49 -0.94 -15.39
N GLN A 88 -27.29 -0.19 -14.65
CA GLN A 88 -27.34 1.27 -14.75
C GLN A 88 -26.00 1.89 -14.31
N ALA A 89 -25.42 1.41 -13.21
CA ALA A 89 -24.10 1.87 -12.74
C ALA A 89 -23.02 1.67 -13.83
N ARG A 90 -22.97 0.47 -14.43
CA ARG A 90 -22.12 0.14 -15.58
C ARG A 90 -22.32 1.11 -16.74
N ASP A 91 -23.56 1.33 -17.16
CA ASP A 91 -23.85 2.13 -18.36
C ASP A 91 -23.60 3.63 -18.15
N ILE A 92 -23.93 4.16 -16.98
CA ILE A 92 -23.60 5.55 -16.60
C ILE A 92 -22.07 5.74 -16.52
N ALA A 93 -21.34 4.77 -15.98
CA ALA A 93 -19.87 4.80 -15.98
C ALA A 93 -19.29 4.72 -17.41
N LYS A 94 -19.84 3.89 -18.30
CA LYS A 94 -19.43 3.84 -19.70
C LYS A 94 -19.73 5.15 -20.43
N GLU A 95 -20.90 5.76 -20.20
CA GLU A 95 -21.25 7.07 -20.75
C GLU A 95 -20.26 8.15 -20.31
N LEU A 96 -19.93 8.21 -19.02
CA LEU A 96 -18.93 9.13 -18.45
C LEU A 96 -17.57 9.01 -19.15
N TYR A 97 -17.05 7.78 -19.29
CA TYR A 97 -15.74 7.56 -19.89
C TYR A 97 -15.76 7.66 -21.42
N GLU A 98 -16.91 7.48 -22.08
CA GLU A 98 -17.06 7.78 -23.50
C GLU A 98 -16.94 9.28 -23.77
N ALA A 99 -17.74 10.11 -23.08
CA ALA A 99 -17.69 11.56 -23.26
C ALA A 99 -16.33 12.17 -22.86
N THR A 100 -15.74 11.71 -21.75
CA THR A 100 -14.51 12.32 -21.18
C THR A 100 -13.20 11.75 -21.70
N HIS A 101 -13.20 10.51 -22.23
CA HIS A 101 -11.98 9.85 -22.72
C HIS A 101 -12.12 9.22 -24.11
N LYS A 102 -13.32 9.02 -24.69
CA LYS A 102 -13.61 8.14 -25.85
C LYS A 102 -13.26 6.68 -25.53
N LEU A 103 -14.05 6.01 -24.70
CA LEU A 103 -13.79 4.66 -24.18
C LEU A 103 -13.82 3.61 -25.29
N SER A 104 -14.73 3.77 -26.25
CA SER A 104 -14.86 3.04 -27.52
C SER A 104 -13.52 2.78 -28.22
N ASN A 105 -12.62 3.78 -28.23
CA ASN A 105 -11.33 3.72 -28.91
C ASN A 105 -10.16 3.24 -28.03
N ARG A 106 -10.42 2.66 -26.84
CA ARG A 106 -9.37 2.12 -25.95
C ARG A 106 -9.73 0.77 -25.35
N LYS A 107 -8.70 -0.01 -25.02
CA LYS A 107 -8.85 -1.18 -24.14
C LYS A 107 -9.30 -0.76 -22.76
N TYR A 108 -10.38 -1.37 -22.27
CA TYR A 108 -10.87 -1.20 -20.91
C TYR A 108 -11.50 -2.49 -20.37
N SER A 109 -11.55 -2.58 -19.05
CA SER A 109 -12.38 -3.53 -18.33
C SER A 109 -12.88 -2.90 -17.04
N LEU A 110 -14.09 -3.27 -16.62
CA LEU A 110 -14.75 -2.75 -15.44
C LEU A 110 -15.35 -3.88 -14.59
N GLY A 111 -15.59 -3.56 -13.32
CA GLY A 111 -16.32 -4.41 -12.37
C GLY A 111 -17.25 -3.55 -11.52
N VAL A 112 -18.51 -3.94 -11.40
CA VAL A 112 -19.52 -3.28 -10.56
C VAL A 112 -19.61 -3.99 -9.22
N HIS A 113 -19.50 -3.22 -8.13
CA HIS A 113 -19.35 -3.70 -6.77
C HIS A 113 -20.49 -3.17 -5.88
N ILE A 114 -20.97 -4.04 -4.98
CA ILE A 114 -22.04 -3.78 -4.02
C ILE A 114 -21.70 -4.28 -2.60
N ASP A 115 -20.40 -4.46 -2.31
CA ASP A 115 -19.89 -4.93 -1.01
C ASP A 115 -19.68 -3.82 0.03
N THR A 116 -19.97 -2.57 -0.35
CA THR A 116 -20.06 -1.42 0.55
C THR A 116 -21.45 -0.81 0.43
N ASP A 117 -21.79 0.16 1.30
CA ASP A 117 -23.11 0.80 1.28
C ASP A 117 -23.38 1.64 0.00
N GLU A 118 -22.34 1.92 -0.79
CA GLU A 118 -22.44 2.62 -2.09
C GLU A 118 -22.23 1.63 -3.25
N VAL A 119 -23.18 1.59 -4.20
CA VAL A 119 -22.94 0.94 -5.50
C VAL A 119 -21.82 1.69 -6.21
N HIS A 120 -20.80 0.98 -6.67
CA HIS A 120 -19.63 1.60 -7.30
C HIS A 120 -19.03 0.77 -8.44
N VAL A 121 -18.54 1.45 -9.47
CA VAL A 121 -17.91 0.83 -10.65
C VAL A 121 -16.41 1.10 -10.61
N HIS A 122 -15.63 0.04 -10.48
CA HIS A 122 -14.21 0.06 -10.80
C HIS A 122 -14.03 0.01 -12.31
N ILE A 123 -13.20 0.89 -12.87
CA ILE A 123 -12.82 0.85 -14.29
C ILE A 123 -11.30 0.98 -14.45
N VAL A 124 -10.73 0.08 -15.24
CA VAL A 124 -9.33 0.14 -15.68
C VAL A 124 -9.30 0.34 -17.18
N TRP A 125 -8.67 1.43 -17.62
CA TRP A 125 -8.58 1.81 -19.02
C TRP A 125 -7.12 2.05 -19.41
N ALA A 126 -6.74 1.62 -20.62
CA ALA A 126 -5.40 1.84 -21.17
C ALA A 126 -5.14 3.33 -21.43
N ILE A 127 -3.90 3.81 -21.24
CA ILE A 127 -3.54 5.20 -21.55
C ILE A 127 -3.44 5.44 -23.06
N LYS A 128 -3.11 4.41 -23.84
CA LYS A 128 -2.92 4.43 -25.30
C LYS A 128 -4.19 3.94 -26.00
N ASP A 129 -4.68 4.70 -26.99
CA ASP A 129 -5.79 4.33 -27.88
C ASP A 129 -5.36 3.41 -29.04
N PHE A 130 -6.35 2.85 -29.75
CA PHE A 130 -6.09 1.94 -30.88
C PHE A 130 -5.36 2.65 -32.03
N ASP A 131 -5.51 3.98 -32.17
CA ASP A 131 -4.71 4.84 -33.07
C ASP A 131 -3.25 5.04 -32.57
N GLY A 132 -2.93 4.53 -31.36
CA GLY A 132 -1.61 4.58 -30.75
C GLY A 132 -1.27 5.86 -29.99
N LYS A 133 -2.22 6.79 -29.89
CA LYS A 133 -2.10 8.08 -29.20
C LYS A 133 -2.35 7.93 -27.70
N CYS A 134 -1.62 8.70 -26.89
CA CYS A 134 -1.72 8.66 -25.43
C CYS A 134 -2.72 9.72 -24.91
N TYR A 135 -3.55 9.34 -23.94
CA TYR A 135 -4.39 10.27 -23.20
C TYR A 135 -3.52 11.30 -22.47
N ASN A 136 -3.70 12.58 -22.82
CA ASN A 136 -2.87 13.69 -22.34
C ASN A 136 -3.72 14.97 -22.26
N VAL A 137 -4.80 14.93 -21.48
CA VAL A 137 -5.72 16.05 -21.29
C VAL A 137 -5.30 16.88 -20.08
N SER A 138 -5.01 18.17 -20.29
CA SER A 138 -4.81 19.11 -19.18
C SER A 138 -6.14 19.44 -18.48
N ASN A 139 -6.12 19.51 -17.15
CA ASN A 139 -7.30 19.72 -16.30
C ASN A 139 -8.44 18.70 -16.56
N ASP A 140 -8.09 17.43 -16.79
CA ASP A 140 -9.04 16.31 -16.98
C ASP A 140 -10.13 16.27 -15.90
N TYR A 141 -9.74 16.44 -14.62
CA TYR A 141 -10.65 16.48 -13.48
C TYR A 141 -11.82 17.45 -13.66
N ARG A 142 -11.59 18.67 -14.20
CA ARG A 142 -12.68 19.64 -14.41
C ARG A 142 -13.64 19.21 -15.52
N LYS A 143 -13.16 18.50 -16.55
CA LYS A 143 -14.03 17.97 -17.61
C LYS A 143 -14.86 16.81 -17.06
N ILE A 144 -14.23 15.92 -16.31
CA ILE A 144 -14.86 14.76 -15.70
C ILE A 144 -15.95 15.18 -14.71
N GLU A 145 -15.69 16.16 -13.82
CA GLU A 145 -16.71 16.65 -12.89
C GLU A 145 -17.90 17.36 -13.57
N ARG A 146 -17.68 18.05 -14.71
CA ARG A 146 -18.78 18.64 -15.48
C ARG A 146 -19.64 17.57 -16.15
N GLU A 147 -19.01 16.49 -16.64
CA GLU A 147 -19.73 15.34 -17.18
C GLU A 147 -20.48 14.59 -16.08
N CYS A 148 -19.89 14.41 -14.89
CA CYS A 148 -20.60 13.89 -13.72
C CYS A 148 -21.86 14.70 -13.41
N GLU A 149 -21.81 16.04 -13.50
CA GLU A 149 -22.98 16.90 -13.30
C GLU A 149 -24.02 16.79 -14.43
N HIS A 150 -23.59 16.56 -15.68
CA HIS A 150 -24.51 16.29 -16.79
C HIS A 150 -25.25 14.96 -16.58
N LEU A 151 -24.52 13.90 -16.25
CA LEU A 151 -25.06 12.57 -16.03
C LEU A 151 -25.94 12.49 -14.79
N GLU A 152 -25.60 13.20 -13.71
CA GLU A 152 -26.50 13.32 -12.54
C GLU A 152 -27.84 13.95 -12.90
N LYS A 153 -27.85 15.00 -13.74
CA LYS A 153 -29.09 15.63 -14.22
C LYS A 153 -29.84 14.73 -15.20
N LYS A 154 -29.14 14.00 -16.07
CA LYS A 154 -29.73 13.08 -17.06
C LYS A 154 -30.40 11.86 -16.40
N HIS A 155 -29.76 11.30 -15.37
CA HIS A 155 -30.16 10.05 -14.72
C HIS A 155 -30.83 10.28 -13.33
N ASN A 156 -31.19 11.53 -13.01
CA ASN A 156 -31.85 11.94 -11.75
C ASN A 156 -31.11 11.51 -10.45
N LEU A 157 -29.78 11.57 -10.47
CA LEU A 157 -28.92 11.15 -9.35
C LEU A 157 -28.66 12.29 -8.36
N ILE A 158 -28.35 11.93 -7.11
CA ILE A 158 -27.97 12.87 -6.06
C ILE A 158 -26.60 13.49 -6.38
N ALA A 159 -26.63 14.78 -6.68
CA ALA A 159 -25.44 15.59 -6.92
C ALA A 159 -24.68 15.88 -5.60
N PRO A 160 -23.34 15.78 -5.57
CA PRO A 160 -22.56 16.06 -4.38
C PRO A 160 -22.60 17.56 -4.04
N LYS A 161 -22.90 17.87 -2.77
CA LYS A 161 -22.94 19.25 -2.25
C LYS A 161 -21.63 20.02 -2.47
N ASN A 162 -20.50 19.31 -2.55
CA ASN A 162 -19.15 19.89 -2.51
C ASN A 162 -18.41 19.87 -3.87
N ARG A 163 -19.09 20.18 -4.99
CA ARG A 163 -18.47 20.21 -6.33
C ARG A 163 -17.64 21.48 -6.58
N ILE A 164 -16.37 21.43 -6.19
CA ILE A 164 -15.37 22.51 -6.32
C ILE A 164 -15.23 23.03 -7.77
N SER A 165 -15.29 22.16 -8.78
CA SER A 165 -15.18 22.55 -10.20
C SER A 165 -16.26 23.57 -10.61
N ARG A 166 -17.52 23.30 -10.26
CA ARG A 166 -18.68 24.17 -10.54
C ARG A 166 -18.54 25.52 -9.84
N ASP A 167 -18.04 25.55 -8.61
CA ASP A 167 -17.79 26.80 -7.88
C ASP A 167 -16.64 27.62 -8.49
N ILE A 168 -15.55 26.96 -8.91
CA ILE A 168 -14.45 27.64 -9.63
C ILE A 168 -14.98 28.26 -10.93
N ASP A 169 -15.79 27.52 -11.69
CA ASP A 169 -16.37 28.04 -12.93
C ASP A 169 -17.36 29.19 -12.67
N THR A 170 -18.16 29.09 -11.59
CA THR A 170 -19.06 30.17 -11.14
C THR A 170 -18.28 31.44 -10.74
N LEU A 171 -17.17 31.30 -10.01
CA LEU A 171 -16.30 32.43 -9.64
C LEU A 171 -15.48 33.01 -10.80
N ASN A 172 -15.33 32.28 -11.91
CA ASN A 172 -14.66 32.81 -13.11
C ASN A 172 -15.64 33.51 -14.07
N ASN A 173 -16.87 33.02 -14.16
CA ASN A 173 -17.89 33.57 -15.06
C ASN A 173 -18.64 34.77 -14.45
N ASN A 174 -18.60 34.94 -13.13
CA ASN A 174 -19.26 36.04 -12.42
C ASN A 174 -18.40 37.32 -12.43
N SER A 175 -18.94 38.41 -12.99
CA SER A 175 -18.28 39.72 -13.09
C SER A 175 -17.77 40.27 -11.76
N LYS A 176 -18.49 40.05 -10.65
CA LYS A 176 -18.11 40.48 -9.29
C LYS A 176 -16.79 39.87 -8.80
N TYR A 177 -16.35 38.78 -9.43
CA TYR A 177 -15.13 38.05 -9.06
C TYR A 177 -14.10 38.00 -10.20
N LYS A 178 -14.33 38.71 -11.32
CA LYS A 178 -13.45 38.72 -12.49
C LYS A 178 -12.00 39.03 -12.11
N ASP A 179 -11.82 40.09 -11.33
CA ASP A 179 -10.50 40.65 -10.95
C ASP A 179 -9.84 39.93 -9.77
N LYS A 180 -10.48 38.91 -9.19
CA LYS A 180 -9.86 38.10 -8.13
C LYS A 180 -8.86 37.09 -8.69
N THR A 181 -7.71 36.99 -8.02
CA THR A 181 -6.63 36.06 -8.39
C THR A 181 -7.09 34.61 -8.29
N ALA A 182 -6.34 33.71 -8.94
CA ALA A 182 -6.60 32.28 -8.89
C ALA A 182 -6.42 31.66 -7.49
N GLU A 183 -5.80 32.37 -6.54
CA GLU A 183 -5.72 31.98 -5.11
C GLU A 183 -6.92 32.50 -4.34
N GLN A 184 -7.24 33.79 -4.44
CA GLN A 184 -8.40 34.40 -3.77
C GLN A 184 -9.72 33.69 -4.12
N LYS A 185 -9.84 33.13 -5.34
CA LYS A 185 -10.97 32.29 -5.75
C LYS A 185 -10.97 30.91 -5.11
N ARG A 186 -9.81 30.32 -4.79
CA ARG A 186 -9.71 29.08 -4.00
C ARG A 186 -10.05 29.34 -2.55
N ASP A 187 -9.57 30.43 -1.96
CA ASP A 187 -9.82 30.78 -0.55
C ASP A 187 -11.32 30.92 -0.25
N LEU A 188 -12.08 31.52 -1.17
CA LEU A 188 -13.54 31.61 -1.09
C LEU A 188 -14.22 30.22 -1.08
N ILE A 189 -13.69 29.26 -1.85
CA ILE A 189 -14.21 27.88 -1.92
C ILE A 189 -13.77 27.05 -0.70
N ASN A 190 -12.53 27.24 -0.23
CA ASN A 190 -12.01 26.63 0.99
C ASN A 190 -12.86 27.05 2.20
N LYS A 191 -13.24 28.33 2.29
CA LYS A 191 -14.17 28.84 3.31
C LYS A 191 -15.59 28.29 3.18
N LYS A 192 -16.09 28.13 1.94
CA LYS A 192 -17.40 27.51 1.69
C LYS A 192 -17.47 26.04 2.14
N TYR A 193 -16.34 25.34 2.13
CA TYR A 193 -16.23 23.92 2.51
C TYR A 193 -15.30 23.70 3.71
N ALA A 194 -15.36 24.59 4.70
CA ALA A 194 -14.52 24.56 5.89
C ALA A 194 -14.73 23.31 6.77
N ASP A 195 -15.87 22.61 6.62
CA ASP A 195 -16.22 21.34 7.26
C ASP A 195 -15.34 20.17 6.76
N LYS A 196 -14.04 20.24 7.03
CA LYS A 196 -13.07 19.19 6.73
C LYS A 196 -13.38 17.96 7.55
N LYS A 197 -13.90 16.92 6.90
CA LYS A 197 -13.80 15.56 7.43
C LYS A 197 -12.31 15.18 7.58
N PRO A 198 -11.93 14.42 8.62
CA PRO A 198 -10.57 13.94 8.82
C PRO A 198 -10.11 13.07 7.65
N SER A 199 -8.79 12.88 7.50
CA SER A 199 -8.22 12.13 6.37
C SER A 199 -8.74 10.69 6.33
N SER A 200 -8.64 10.03 5.18
CA SER A 200 -9.16 8.67 5.02
C SER A 200 -8.52 7.64 5.96
N ASN A 201 -7.34 7.93 6.53
CA ASN A 201 -6.71 7.08 7.54
C ASN A 201 -7.22 7.40 8.95
N GLU A 202 -7.30 8.69 9.31
CA GLU A 202 -7.86 9.14 10.59
C GLU A 202 -9.32 8.69 10.75
N ARG A 203 -10.17 8.90 9.72
CA ARG A 203 -11.56 8.42 9.71
C ARG A 203 -11.66 6.89 9.87
N MET A 204 -10.70 6.13 9.33
CA MET A 204 -10.65 4.67 9.50
C MET A 204 -10.12 4.24 10.88
N LEU A 205 -9.49 5.13 11.65
CA LEU A 205 -9.15 4.92 13.05
C LEU A 205 -10.34 5.31 13.95
N GLU A 206 -11.02 6.42 13.67
CA GLU A 206 -12.26 6.85 14.34
C GLU A 206 -13.37 5.78 14.26
N ILE A 207 -13.60 5.21 13.06
CA ILE A 207 -14.55 4.10 12.84
C ILE A 207 -14.19 2.85 13.68
N ARG A 208 -12.93 2.72 14.12
CA ARG A 208 -12.44 1.64 14.98
C ARG A 208 -12.34 2.03 16.46
N GLY A 209 -12.76 3.24 16.84
CA GLY A 209 -12.61 3.77 18.21
C GLY A 209 -11.17 4.12 18.60
N ILE A 210 -10.26 4.27 17.62
CA ILE A 210 -8.84 4.51 17.84
C ILE A 210 -8.53 6.00 17.65
N ILE A 211 -8.03 6.65 18.70
CA ILE A 211 -7.39 7.97 18.59
C ILE A 211 -6.05 7.76 17.90
N SER A 212 -5.74 8.54 16.86
CA SER A 212 -4.41 8.49 16.24
C SER A 212 -3.40 9.27 17.08
N ASN A 213 -2.14 8.83 17.10
CA ASN A 213 -1.01 9.50 17.76
C ASN A 213 -0.94 11.03 17.47
N LYS A 214 -1.40 11.44 16.29
CA LYS A 214 -1.49 12.83 15.83
C LYS A 214 -2.63 13.61 16.50
N GLU A 215 -3.80 12.98 16.68
CA GLU A 215 -4.93 13.60 17.39
C GLU A 215 -4.75 13.57 18.92
N GLU A 216 -4.06 12.56 19.44
CA GLU A 216 -3.56 12.48 20.82
C GLU A 216 -2.61 13.66 21.09
N MET A 217 -1.50 13.78 20.34
CA MET A 217 -0.56 14.89 20.47
C MET A 217 -1.23 16.27 20.27
N LYS A 218 -2.18 16.42 19.33
CA LYS A 218 -2.99 17.65 19.20
C LYS A 218 -3.80 17.96 20.44
N THR A 219 -4.35 16.95 21.10
CA THR A 219 -5.21 17.10 22.28
C THR A 219 -4.38 17.60 23.46
N ASP A 220 -3.19 17.04 23.65
CA ASP A 220 -2.24 17.47 24.68
C ASP A 220 -1.72 18.89 24.41
N LEU A 221 -1.24 19.14 23.18
CA LEU A 221 -0.71 20.46 22.78
C LEU A 221 -1.77 21.57 22.81
N LYS A 222 -3.07 21.23 22.67
CA LYS A 222 -4.17 22.19 22.80
C LYS A 222 -4.26 22.77 24.21
N VAL A 223 -3.92 22.01 25.26
CA VAL A 223 -3.90 22.51 26.65
C VAL A 223 -2.84 23.62 26.79
N PHE A 224 -1.61 23.36 26.35
CA PHE A 224 -0.54 24.37 26.39
C PHE A 224 -0.88 25.58 25.51
N LEU A 225 -1.49 25.36 24.33
CA LEU A 225 -1.94 26.45 23.45
C LEU A 225 -2.96 27.36 24.11
N GLN A 226 -3.92 26.81 24.88
CA GLN A 226 -4.91 27.59 25.64
C GLN A 226 -4.30 28.34 26.83
N GLN A 227 -3.16 27.87 27.35
CA GLN A 227 -2.41 28.51 28.44
C GLN A 227 -1.34 29.49 27.96
N SER A 228 -1.23 29.76 26.65
CA SER A 228 -0.16 30.55 26.05
C SER A 228 -0.58 32.00 25.82
N SER A 229 0.31 32.95 26.15
CA SER A 229 0.15 34.38 25.91
C SER A 229 0.66 34.84 24.54
N SER A 230 1.58 34.08 23.93
CA SER A 230 2.15 34.37 22.61
C SER A 230 2.62 33.09 21.90
N PRO A 231 2.90 33.12 20.58
CA PRO A 231 3.54 32.02 19.86
C PRO A 231 4.86 31.54 20.50
N SER A 232 5.73 32.44 20.99
CA SER A 232 6.96 32.05 21.70
C SER A 232 6.70 31.43 23.07
N ASP A 233 5.71 31.94 23.81
CA ASP A 233 5.30 31.39 25.09
C ASP A 233 4.76 29.96 24.94
N PHE A 234 4.03 29.67 23.86
CA PHE A 234 3.64 28.31 23.49
C PHE A 234 4.86 27.39 23.27
N ILE A 235 5.87 27.83 22.52
CA ILE A 235 7.11 27.05 22.30
C ILE A 235 7.87 26.80 23.60
N ASN A 236 7.93 27.78 24.51
CA ASN A 236 8.50 27.59 25.84
C ASN A 236 7.71 26.54 26.62
N LYS A 237 6.40 26.72 26.81
CA LYS A 237 5.53 25.81 27.56
C LYS A 237 5.63 24.36 27.11
N ILE A 238 5.60 24.08 25.80
CA ILE A 238 5.69 22.69 25.32
C ILE A 238 7.09 22.10 25.57
N THR A 239 8.16 22.88 25.42
CA THR A 239 9.52 22.37 25.69
C THR A 239 9.79 22.16 27.17
N ASP A 240 9.23 23.01 28.03
CA ASP A 240 9.32 22.87 29.48
C ASP A 240 8.46 21.67 29.98
N ASN A 241 7.49 21.22 29.17
CA ASN A 241 6.70 19.99 29.37
C ASN A 241 7.21 18.79 28.54
N GLY A 242 8.50 18.78 28.15
CA GLY A 242 9.19 17.59 27.62
C GLY A 242 9.09 17.35 26.11
N TYR A 243 8.29 18.14 25.39
CA TYR A 243 8.29 18.15 23.91
C TYR A 243 9.61 18.75 23.39
N ASN A 244 10.03 18.36 22.19
CA ASN A 244 11.26 18.86 21.57
C ASN A 244 10.88 19.55 20.26
N VAL A 245 11.42 20.74 20.04
CA VAL A 245 11.04 21.60 18.90
C VAL A 245 12.14 21.58 17.87
N ILE A 246 11.82 21.13 16.67
CA ILE A 246 12.76 20.99 15.57
C ILE A 246 12.53 22.17 14.62
N TYR A 247 13.29 23.26 14.79
CA TYR A 247 13.32 24.37 13.84
C TYR A 247 13.81 23.90 12.46
N ASN A 248 13.03 24.17 11.41
CA ASN A 248 13.23 23.72 10.03
C ASN A 248 13.26 24.90 9.03
N GLY A 249 13.59 26.11 9.51
CA GLY A 249 13.57 27.35 8.72
C GLY A 249 12.55 28.36 9.25
N ARG A 250 12.69 29.62 8.81
CA ARG A 250 12.14 30.86 9.38
C ARG A 250 11.05 30.77 10.46
N THR A 251 9.86 30.27 10.13
CA THR A 251 8.73 30.08 11.05
C THR A 251 8.15 28.65 11.00
N SER A 252 8.91 27.75 10.39
CA SER A 252 8.57 26.35 10.14
C SER A 252 9.27 25.45 11.15
N PHE A 253 8.50 24.61 11.84
CA PHE A 253 9.02 23.68 12.84
C PHE A 253 8.24 22.37 12.84
N ALA A 254 8.85 21.34 13.44
CA ALA A 254 8.18 20.11 13.82
C ALA A 254 8.24 19.97 15.35
N ILE A 255 7.28 19.22 15.91
CA ILE A 255 7.22 18.89 17.32
C ILE A 255 7.52 17.39 17.45
N GLN A 256 8.42 17.05 18.37
CA GLN A 256 8.76 15.68 18.75
C GLN A 256 8.31 15.40 20.18
N HIS A 257 7.63 14.27 20.36
CA HIS A 257 7.40 13.65 21.67
C HIS A 257 7.75 12.17 21.55
N GLU A 258 8.58 11.65 22.46
CA GLU A 258 9.06 10.26 22.40
C GLU A 258 9.68 9.92 21.02
N ASP A 259 9.21 8.85 20.35
CA ASP A 259 9.64 8.48 19.00
C ASP A 259 8.87 9.19 17.87
N GLN A 260 7.84 9.96 18.22
CA GLN A 260 6.90 10.59 17.30
C GLN A 260 7.38 11.98 16.88
N ILE A 261 7.28 12.29 15.58
CA ILE A 261 7.59 13.63 15.03
C ILE A 261 6.51 14.02 14.04
N PHE A 262 5.86 15.16 14.26
CA PHE A 262 4.86 15.74 13.35
C PHE A 262 5.22 17.20 13.02
N LYS A 263 4.90 17.65 11.80
CA LYS A 263 5.07 19.07 11.44
C LYS A 263 4.05 19.92 12.17
N ALA A 264 4.41 21.17 12.50
CA ALA A 264 3.49 22.11 13.14
C ALA A 264 2.19 22.31 12.34
N SER A 265 2.24 22.32 11.00
CA SER A 265 1.05 22.39 10.13
C SER A 265 0.14 21.16 10.25
N GLU A 266 0.72 19.94 10.32
CA GLU A 266 -0.06 18.70 10.47
C GLU A 266 -0.86 18.68 11.78
N LEU A 267 -0.35 19.33 12.82
CA LEU A 267 -1.00 19.49 14.12
C LEU A 267 -1.95 20.71 14.18
N GLY A 268 -2.02 21.57 13.16
CA GLY A 268 -2.78 22.83 13.22
C GLY A 268 -2.15 23.90 14.11
N LEU A 269 -0.83 23.87 14.23
CA LEU A 269 0.03 24.70 15.09
C LEU A 269 1.10 25.47 14.29
N SER A 270 0.89 25.65 12.98
CA SER A 270 1.79 26.49 12.14
C SER A 270 1.89 27.91 12.71
N TYR A 271 2.98 28.65 12.42
CA TYR A 271 3.07 30.05 12.88
C TYR A 271 1.88 30.90 12.41
N LYS A 272 1.32 30.64 11.23
CA LYS A 272 0.09 31.31 10.75
C LYS A 272 -1.10 31.03 11.68
N THR A 273 -1.25 29.79 12.14
CA THR A 273 -2.33 29.36 13.04
C THR A 273 -2.10 29.82 14.50
N LEU A 274 -0.85 29.86 14.96
CA LEU A 274 -0.49 30.45 16.27
C LEU A 274 -0.74 31.96 16.27
N LYS A 275 -0.25 32.68 15.24
CA LYS A 275 -0.45 34.12 15.08
C LYS A 275 -1.92 34.53 15.02
N ALA A 276 -2.75 33.73 14.36
CA ALA A 276 -4.19 33.95 14.29
C ALA A 276 -4.94 33.73 15.62
N LYS A 277 -4.30 33.11 16.63
CA LYS A 277 -4.89 32.85 17.96
C LYS A 277 -4.26 33.67 19.08
N LEU A 278 -2.95 33.95 18.99
CA LEU A 278 -2.11 34.49 20.06
C LEU A 278 -1.44 35.83 19.70
N GLY A 279 -1.78 36.43 18.55
CA GLY A 279 -1.16 37.67 18.09
C GLY A 279 0.17 37.49 17.35
N ASP A 280 0.72 38.59 16.83
CA ASP A 280 2.00 38.58 16.10
C ASP A 280 3.19 38.59 17.07
N ASP A 281 4.26 37.87 16.71
CA ASP A 281 5.43 37.68 17.55
C ASP A 281 6.70 37.73 16.69
N THR A 282 7.38 38.88 16.75
CA THR A 282 8.64 39.14 16.05
C THR A 282 9.82 38.35 16.62
N GLY A 283 9.71 37.83 17.85
CA GLY A 283 10.72 37.00 18.50
C GLY A 283 10.64 35.53 18.12
N PHE A 284 9.52 35.06 17.56
CA PHE A 284 9.23 33.64 17.32
C PHE A 284 10.32 32.88 16.55
N GLU A 285 10.88 33.47 15.50
CA GLU A 285 11.99 32.88 14.73
C GLU A 285 13.23 32.63 15.61
N GLN A 286 13.51 33.53 16.56
CA GLN A 286 14.63 33.39 17.49
C GLN A 286 14.31 32.40 18.62
N THR A 287 13.07 32.39 19.13
CA THR A 287 12.62 31.38 20.11
C THR A 287 12.74 29.97 19.54
N LEU A 288 12.31 29.74 18.29
CA LEU A 288 12.48 28.46 17.61
C LEU A 288 13.95 28.04 17.45
N LYS A 289 14.85 28.98 17.14
CA LYS A 289 16.30 28.71 17.08
C LYS A 289 16.87 28.36 18.45
N ASN A 290 16.54 29.14 19.48
CA ASN A 290 17.02 28.95 20.85
C ASN A 290 16.52 27.63 21.47
N LYS A 291 15.31 27.21 21.13
CA LYS A 291 14.68 25.96 21.59
C LYS A 291 14.83 24.80 20.57
N HIS A 292 15.68 24.93 19.54
CA HIS A 292 15.92 23.84 18.59
C HIS A 292 16.58 22.65 19.29
N ASN A 293 15.87 21.52 19.36
CA ASN A 293 16.42 20.26 19.83
C ASN A 293 15.82 19.07 19.05
N VAL A 294 16.68 18.13 18.68
CA VAL A 294 16.29 16.83 18.11
C VAL A 294 16.67 15.76 19.13
N LYS A 295 15.70 15.24 19.88
CA LYS A 295 15.97 14.29 20.95
C LYS A 295 16.25 12.91 20.35
N LYS A 296 17.54 12.58 20.28
CA LYS A 296 18.02 11.22 20.02
C LYS A 296 17.94 10.40 21.29
N TYR A 297 17.84 9.09 21.12
CA TYR A 297 17.86 8.12 22.22
C TYR A 297 18.95 7.10 21.90
N GLU A 298 19.84 6.89 22.87
CA GLU A 298 20.97 5.98 22.76
C GLU A 298 20.69 4.73 23.62
N ASP A 299 21.54 3.70 23.51
CA ASP A 299 21.45 2.40 24.21
C ASP A 299 20.13 1.60 24.11
N CYS A 300 19.19 2.07 23.28
CA CYS A 300 17.91 1.42 23.01
C CYS A 300 18.14 0.04 22.38
N SER A 301 18.01 -1.02 23.18
CA SER A 301 18.43 -2.35 22.77
C SER A 301 17.69 -3.46 23.50
N ILE A 302 17.68 -4.64 22.89
CA ILE A 302 17.29 -5.90 23.52
C ILE A 302 18.50 -6.83 23.45
N VAL A 303 18.90 -7.40 24.59
CA VAL A 303 20.02 -8.36 24.70
C VAL A 303 19.46 -9.69 25.19
N SER A 304 19.99 -10.82 24.71
CA SER A 304 19.65 -12.15 25.22
C SER A 304 20.75 -12.72 26.13
N ASP A 305 20.35 -13.68 26.97
CA ASP A 305 21.20 -14.50 27.82
C ASP A 305 21.90 -15.68 27.09
N GLU A 306 21.58 -15.92 25.81
CA GLU A 306 22.17 -17.00 25.01
C GLU A 306 23.61 -16.71 24.54
N ALA A 307 24.55 -17.58 24.93
CA ALA A 307 25.99 -17.43 24.67
C ALA A 307 26.43 -17.73 23.22
N GLU A 308 25.71 -18.58 22.49
CA GLU A 308 26.04 -18.98 21.11
C GLU A 308 24.79 -19.01 20.21
N PRO A 309 24.25 -17.86 19.77
CA PRO A 309 23.09 -17.85 18.89
C PRO A 309 23.44 -18.37 17.48
N ASP A 310 22.56 -19.21 16.96
CA ASP A 310 22.67 -19.89 15.67
C ASP A 310 22.31 -18.95 14.50
N TYR A 311 23.09 -18.91 13.42
CA TYR A 311 23.11 -17.75 12.51
C TYR A 311 22.03 -17.78 11.41
N MET A 312 21.10 -16.81 11.45
CA MET A 312 20.09 -16.55 10.41
C MET A 312 19.20 -17.75 10.06
N LYS A 313 18.43 -18.25 11.03
CA LYS A 313 17.35 -19.21 10.72
C LYS A 313 16.29 -18.58 9.79
N LYS A 314 15.66 -19.40 8.94
CA LYS A 314 14.69 -18.96 7.91
C LYS A 314 13.52 -18.16 8.51
N ILE A 315 13.57 -16.84 8.37
CA ILE A 315 12.51 -15.91 8.78
C ILE A 315 11.21 -16.21 8.01
N LYS A 316 10.06 -16.23 8.71
CA LYS A 316 8.75 -16.48 8.07
C LYS A 316 8.46 -15.39 7.01
N PRO A 317 8.11 -15.74 5.76
CA PRO A 317 8.02 -14.78 4.65
C PRO A 317 6.92 -13.73 4.81
N ASN A 318 5.85 -14.05 5.54
CA ASN A 318 4.75 -13.14 5.85
C ASN A 318 4.95 -12.34 7.15
N SER A 319 6.15 -12.37 7.75
CA SER A 319 6.48 -11.59 8.95
C SER A 319 6.57 -10.09 8.67
N VAL A 320 6.50 -9.26 9.72
CA VAL A 320 6.74 -7.81 9.59
C VAL A 320 8.20 -7.55 9.22
N LEU A 321 9.12 -8.33 9.79
CA LEU A 321 10.54 -8.35 9.42
C LEU A 321 10.75 -8.54 7.90
N ALA A 322 10.17 -9.59 7.30
CA ALA A 322 10.33 -9.89 5.87
C ALA A 322 9.54 -8.96 4.93
N THR A 323 8.36 -8.48 5.34
CA THR A 323 7.49 -7.68 4.45
C THR A 323 7.74 -6.18 4.50
N LYS A 324 8.22 -5.64 5.64
CA LYS A 324 8.42 -4.19 5.84
C LYS A 324 9.87 -3.74 5.79
N PHE A 325 10.82 -4.65 5.94
CA PHE A 325 12.24 -4.32 5.97
C PHE A 325 13.05 -5.07 4.89
N LYS A 326 14.19 -4.49 4.53
CA LYS A 326 15.31 -5.11 3.82
C LYS A 326 16.51 -5.12 4.75
N PHE A 327 17.48 -6.00 4.51
CA PHE A 327 18.70 -6.04 5.30
C PHE A 327 19.98 -5.89 4.46
N ILE A 328 21.06 -5.49 5.12
CA ILE A 328 22.43 -5.57 4.63
C ILE A 328 23.21 -6.39 5.67
N GLN A 329 23.91 -7.41 5.21
CA GLN A 329 24.70 -8.31 6.04
C GLN A 329 26.16 -7.88 6.02
N HIS A 330 26.74 -7.70 7.21
CA HIS A 330 28.16 -7.44 7.44
C HIS A 330 28.76 -8.65 8.18
N SER A 331 30.05 -8.60 8.51
CA SER A 331 30.77 -9.69 9.19
C SER A 331 30.40 -9.84 10.67
N ASP A 332 30.12 -8.72 11.34
CA ASP A 332 29.80 -8.59 12.76
C ASP A 332 28.28 -8.51 13.02
N LYS A 333 27.54 -7.86 12.11
CA LYS A 333 26.16 -7.45 12.31
C LYS A 333 25.30 -7.51 11.05
N VAL A 334 23.99 -7.34 11.24
CA VAL A 334 22.99 -7.27 10.17
C VAL A 334 22.14 -6.01 10.35
N GLU A 335 22.21 -5.09 9.38
CA GLU A 335 21.52 -3.80 9.43
C GLU A 335 20.17 -3.86 8.71
N TYR A 336 19.08 -3.46 9.39
CA TYR A 336 17.72 -3.48 8.83
C TYR A 336 17.22 -2.07 8.49
N PHE A 337 16.64 -1.93 7.29
CA PHE A 337 16.16 -0.67 6.71
C PHE A 337 14.72 -0.82 6.22
N TYR A 338 13.94 0.25 6.25
CA TYR A 338 12.56 0.23 5.76
C TYR A 338 12.47 0.02 4.24
N ASN A 339 11.52 -0.81 3.79
CA ASN A 339 11.22 -1.00 2.36
C ASN A 339 10.61 0.25 1.70
N SER A 340 9.94 1.10 2.48
CA SER A 340 9.38 2.39 2.02
C SER A 340 10.39 3.54 2.02
N ALA A 341 11.44 3.45 2.84
CA ALA A 341 12.46 4.48 3.00
C ALA A 341 13.83 3.79 3.07
N SER A 342 14.40 3.49 1.90
CA SER A 342 15.55 2.58 1.74
C SER A 342 16.85 3.05 2.43
N SER A 343 16.95 4.34 2.77
CA SER A 343 18.01 4.96 3.56
C SER A 343 17.73 5.04 5.06
N LYS A 344 16.47 4.89 5.51
CA LYS A 344 16.14 4.89 6.95
C LYS A 344 16.46 3.52 7.56
N LYS A 345 17.59 3.48 8.26
CA LYS A 345 17.96 2.38 9.18
C LYS A 345 16.97 2.34 10.35
N SER A 346 16.60 1.14 10.78
CA SER A 346 15.60 0.90 11.83
C SER A 346 16.20 0.25 13.07
N PHE A 347 16.99 -0.80 12.87
CA PHE A 347 17.73 -1.50 13.91
C PHE A 347 18.86 -2.33 13.30
N GLU A 348 19.75 -2.82 14.15
CA GLU A 348 20.88 -3.68 13.80
C GLU A 348 20.89 -4.90 14.72
N TYR A 349 21.20 -6.08 14.19
CA TYR A 349 21.36 -7.32 14.94
C TYR A 349 22.83 -7.73 14.99
N TYR A 350 23.33 -7.99 16.19
CA TYR A 350 24.68 -8.47 16.49
C TYR A 350 24.59 -9.93 16.97
N LYS A 351 25.56 -10.75 16.55
CA LYS A 351 25.62 -12.17 16.97
C LYS A 351 26.22 -12.32 18.37
N ASP A 352 27.26 -11.56 18.68
CA ASP A 352 28.11 -11.78 19.85
C ASP A 352 28.30 -10.45 20.63
N PRO A 353 27.66 -10.28 21.80
CA PRO A 353 26.54 -11.10 22.31
C PRO A 353 25.27 -10.90 21.46
N SER A 354 24.30 -11.81 21.61
CA SER A 354 23.00 -11.76 20.92
C SER A 354 22.23 -10.48 21.28
N LYS A 355 22.23 -9.49 20.39
CA LYS A 355 21.71 -8.14 20.67
C LYS A 355 21.06 -7.50 19.45
N VAL A 356 19.91 -6.85 19.65
CA VAL A 356 19.36 -5.89 18.69
C VAL A 356 19.49 -4.47 19.24
N SER A 357 20.10 -3.58 18.44
CA SER A 357 20.28 -2.14 18.73
C SER A 357 19.35 -1.32 17.83
N PHE A 358 18.46 -0.53 18.41
CA PHE A 358 17.39 0.18 17.70
C PHE A 358 17.78 1.63 17.39
N HIS A 359 17.62 2.02 16.12
CA HIS A 359 17.74 3.39 15.63
C HIS A 359 16.36 4.07 15.46
N ASP A 360 15.30 3.25 15.44
CA ASP A 360 13.90 3.62 15.35
C ASP A 360 13.15 2.83 16.43
N LEU A 361 12.43 3.54 17.30
CA LEU A 361 11.84 3.01 18.53
C LEU A 361 10.35 2.66 18.39
N SER A 362 9.81 2.80 17.17
CA SER A 362 8.40 2.56 16.89
C SER A 362 8.04 1.08 17.04
N ARG A 363 6.77 0.81 17.33
CA ARG A 363 6.26 -0.55 17.49
C ARG A 363 6.47 -1.44 16.25
N GLN A 364 6.55 -0.89 15.04
CA GLN A 364 6.90 -1.68 13.85
C GLN A 364 8.38 -2.10 13.84
N SER A 365 9.29 -1.21 14.26
CA SER A 365 10.71 -1.50 14.42
C SER A 365 10.92 -2.53 15.54
N ALA A 366 10.32 -2.28 16.72
CA ALA A 366 10.28 -3.18 17.87
C ALA A 366 9.87 -4.62 17.48
N LYS A 367 8.69 -4.77 16.85
CA LYS A 367 8.16 -6.07 16.44
C LYS A 367 9.10 -6.81 15.48
N ALA A 368 9.77 -6.09 14.57
CA ALA A 368 10.72 -6.67 13.62
C ALA A 368 12.04 -7.09 14.29
N GLY A 369 12.56 -6.30 15.24
CA GLY A 369 13.74 -6.65 16.03
C GLY A 369 13.51 -7.86 16.94
N ILE A 370 12.35 -7.93 17.61
CA ILE A 370 11.94 -9.12 18.38
C ILE A 370 11.78 -10.33 17.46
N GLN A 371 11.14 -10.17 16.29
CA GLN A 371 11.05 -11.24 15.28
C GLN A 371 12.42 -11.69 14.76
N ARG A 372 13.46 -10.85 14.83
CA ARG A 372 14.82 -11.22 14.45
C ARG A 372 15.51 -12.05 15.53
N LEU A 373 15.39 -11.66 16.81
CA LEU A 373 15.92 -12.41 17.95
C LEU A 373 15.26 -13.79 18.05
N VAL A 374 13.93 -13.82 18.08
CA VAL A 374 13.12 -15.05 18.21
C VAL A 374 13.27 -16.01 17.02
N ALA A 375 13.89 -15.57 15.91
CA ALA A 375 14.23 -16.47 14.80
C ALA A 375 15.43 -17.37 15.12
N ASP A 376 16.48 -16.85 15.78
CA ASP A 376 17.71 -17.61 16.08
C ASP A 376 17.59 -18.37 17.42
N ALA A 377 16.84 -17.80 18.37
CA ALA A 377 16.55 -18.26 19.73
C ALA A 377 15.94 -19.68 19.87
N LYS A 378 16.06 -20.27 21.07
CA LYS A 378 15.40 -21.51 21.52
C LYS A 378 14.84 -21.34 22.95
N PRO A 379 13.53 -21.53 23.20
CA PRO A 379 12.99 -21.43 24.56
C PRO A 379 13.40 -22.64 25.43
N PRO A 380 13.55 -22.47 26.77
CA PRO A 380 13.37 -21.23 27.53
C PRO A 380 14.57 -20.29 27.41
N GLN A 381 14.32 -18.99 27.24
CA GLN A 381 15.34 -17.97 26.99
C GLN A 381 14.85 -16.58 27.41
N SER A 382 15.75 -15.72 27.88
CA SER A 382 15.41 -14.40 28.42
C SER A 382 15.92 -13.27 27.52
N PHE A 383 15.18 -12.17 27.52
CA PHE A 383 15.53 -10.95 26.80
C PHE A 383 15.45 -9.74 27.74
N THR A 384 16.54 -8.99 27.88
CA THR A 384 16.60 -7.77 28.69
C THR A 384 16.49 -6.56 27.79
N VAL A 385 15.48 -5.70 28.03
CA VAL A 385 15.30 -4.45 27.29
C VAL A 385 15.92 -3.24 28.00
N ASN A 386 16.71 -2.48 27.25
CA ASN A 386 17.41 -1.25 27.66
C ASN A 386 16.95 -0.05 26.82
N GLY A 387 17.02 1.16 27.37
CA GLY A 387 16.49 2.39 26.77
C GLY A 387 15.36 3.04 27.60
N PRO A 388 14.65 4.05 27.05
CA PRO A 388 13.63 4.83 27.77
C PRO A 388 12.32 4.04 27.97
N ASN A 389 11.51 4.46 28.95
CA ASN A 389 10.30 3.73 29.35
C ASN A 389 9.27 3.51 28.22
N PHE A 390 9.07 4.47 27.31
CA PHE A 390 8.16 4.28 26.16
C PHE A 390 8.68 3.25 25.15
N PHE A 391 10.00 3.17 24.95
CA PHE A 391 10.58 2.13 24.11
C PHE A 391 10.45 0.76 24.77
N LYS A 392 10.74 0.68 26.08
CA LYS A 392 10.54 -0.53 26.89
C LYS A 392 9.08 -1.01 26.86
N LYS A 393 8.12 -0.07 26.96
CA LYS A 393 6.68 -0.30 26.74
C LYS A 393 6.40 -0.84 25.33
N ASN A 394 6.93 -0.22 24.28
CA ASN A 394 6.76 -0.66 22.89
C ASN A 394 7.29 -2.09 22.66
N ILE A 395 8.43 -2.46 23.28
CA ILE A 395 8.94 -3.83 23.27
C ILE A 395 7.97 -4.77 23.98
N TRP A 396 7.56 -4.44 25.21
CA TRP A 396 6.65 -5.28 26.01
C TRP A 396 5.29 -5.50 25.33
N LEU A 397 4.65 -4.45 24.81
CA LEU A 397 3.39 -4.55 24.07
C LEU A 397 3.50 -5.54 22.89
N GLU A 398 4.54 -5.40 22.07
CA GLU A 398 4.75 -6.30 20.93
C GLU A 398 5.14 -7.73 21.36
N PHE A 399 5.81 -7.89 22.50
CA PHE A 399 6.12 -9.20 23.10
C PHE A 399 4.85 -9.96 23.52
N GLN A 400 3.93 -9.26 24.20
CA GLN A 400 2.61 -9.79 24.58
C GLN A 400 1.74 -10.10 23.34
N LEU A 401 1.67 -9.17 22.38
CA LEU A 401 0.89 -9.32 21.15
C LEU A 401 1.41 -10.42 20.21
N MET A 402 2.66 -10.87 20.40
CA MET A 402 3.21 -12.05 19.72
C MET A 402 3.09 -13.33 20.56
N GLY A 403 2.55 -13.28 21.78
CA GLY A 403 2.36 -14.42 22.66
C GLY A 403 3.66 -15.18 22.90
N LEU A 404 4.72 -14.46 23.32
CA LEU A 404 6.06 -15.03 23.48
C LEU A 404 6.27 -15.67 24.85
N GLU A 405 5.63 -15.16 25.92
CA GLU A 405 5.61 -15.79 27.24
C GLU A 405 5.03 -17.21 27.19
N ALA A 406 3.88 -17.37 26.49
CA ALA A 406 3.25 -18.67 26.24
C ALA A 406 4.09 -19.62 25.35
N LYS A 407 5.25 -19.19 24.86
CA LYS A 407 6.24 -20.00 24.11
C LYS A 407 7.53 -20.23 24.89
N GLY A 408 7.57 -19.84 26.17
CA GLY A 408 8.73 -20.01 27.04
C GLY A 408 9.78 -18.89 26.98
N PHE A 409 9.48 -17.76 26.32
CA PHE A 409 10.39 -16.60 26.31
C PHE A 409 10.06 -15.62 27.42
N LYS A 410 11.06 -15.13 28.14
CA LYS A 410 10.92 -14.12 29.20
C LYS A 410 11.39 -12.75 28.73
N LEU A 411 10.70 -11.67 29.13
CA LEU A 411 11.15 -10.29 28.93
C LEU A 411 11.43 -9.63 30.28
N GLU A 412 12.60 -9.03 30.42
CA GLU A 412 13.07 -8.33 31.62
C GLU A 412 13.45 -6.88 31.32
N GLY A 413 13.54 -6.06 32.37
CA GLY A 413 13.92 -4.64 32.27
C GLY A 413 12.75 -3.65 32.15
N TYR A 414 11.49 -4.12 32.13
CA TYR A 414 10.28 -3.30 32.15
C TYR A 414 9.22 -3.86 33.10
N LYS A 415 8.39 -2.98 33.67
CA LYS A 415 7.21 -3.34 34.49
C LYS A 415 6.02 -2.52 33.99
N PRO A 416 4.96 -3.14 33.45
CA PRO A 416 3.82 -2.42 32.89
C PRO A 416 2.99 -1.73 33.98
N THR A 417 2.37 -0.61 33.63
CA THR A 417 1.38 0.10 34.45
C THR A 417 -0.04 -0.36 34.09
N PRO A 418 -1.07 -0.01 34.89
CA PRO A 418 -2.46 -0.30 34.54
C PRO A 418 -2.89 0.26 33.17
N ALA A 419 -2.39 1.43 32.78
CA ALA A 419 -2.67 2.03 31.49
C ALA A 419 -2.12 1.21 30.32
N ASP A 420 -0.96 0.56 30.50
CA ASP A 420 -0.33 -0.28 29.47
C ASP A 420 -1.06 -1.62 29.31
N LEU A 421 -1.63 -2.16 30.41
CA LEU A 421 -2.54 -3.32 30.38
C LEU A 421 -3.84 -2.99 29.63
N ASP A 422 -4.40 -1.79 29.81
CA ASP A 422 -5.63 -1.38 29.12
C ASP A 422 -5.37 -0.99 27.65
N GLU A 423 -4.19 -0.46 27.30
CA GLU A 423 -3.77 -0.32 25.91
C GLU A 423 -3.63 -1.70 25.24
N LEU A 424 -2.97 -2.66 25.91
CA LEU A 424 -2.82 -4.03 25.41
C LEU A 424 -4.17 -4.68 25.08
N LYS A 425 -5.17 -4.56 25.97
CA LYS A 425 -6.54 -5.04 25.72
C LYS A 425 -7.15 -4.40 24.48
N LYS A 426 -7.13 -3.07 24.37
CA LYS A 426 -7.67 -2.34 23.20
C LYS A 426 -7.04 -2.81 21.88
N ILE A 427 -5.73 -3.08 21.88
CA ILE A 427 -5.03 -3.59 20.69
C ILE A 427 -5.43 -5.04 20.38
N GLN A 428 -5.62 -5.89 21.39
CA GLN A 428 -6.10 -7.26 21.22
C GLN A 428 -7.53 -7.29 20.68
N GLU A 429 -8.43 -6.45 21.21
CA GLU A 429 -9.81 -6.26 20.73
C GLU A 429 -9.85 -5.72 19.29
N GLN A 430 -8.95 -4.79 18.95
CA GLN A 430 -8.76 -4.34 17.57
C GLN A 430 -8.36 -5.49 16.64
N TYR A 431 -7.39 -6.33 17.01
CA TYR A 431 -7.00 -7.47 16.18
C TYR A 431 -8.08 -8.55 16.12
N ALA A 432 -8.88 -8.74 17.18
CA ALA A 432 -10.01 -9.66 17.17
C ALA A 432 -11.13 -9.17 16.22
N SER A 433 -11.51 -7.89 16.30
CA SER A 433 -12.52 -7.28 15.41
C SER A 433 -12.08 -7.26 13.94
N MET A 434 -10.79 -7.01 13.65
CA MET A 434 -10.24 -7.12 12.30
C MET A 434 -10.29 -8.54 11.70
N ASN A 435 -10.33 -9.58 12.55
CA ASN A 435 -10.38 -10.98 12.13
C ASN A 435 -11.80 -11.57 12.11
N LYS A 436 -12.83 -10.81 12.51
CA LYS A 436 -14.22 -11.22 12.28
C LYS A 436 -14.51 -11.21 10.78
N LYS A 437 -14.85 -12.39 10.22
CA LYS A 437 -15.54 -12.45 8.93
C LYS A 437 -16.88 -11.69 9.05
N PRO A 438 -17.37 -11.04 7.99
CA PRO A 438 -18.72 -10.49 7.99
C PRO A 438 -19.73 -11.59 8.28
N GLU A 439 -20.53 -11.42 9.34
CA GLU A 439 -21.72 -12.23 9.53
C GLU A 439 -22.71 -11.88 8.40
N PRO A 440 -23.31 -12.86 7.70
CA PRO A 440 -24.26 -12.58 6.64
C PRO A 440 -25.47 -11.85 7.23
N LYS A 441 -25.77 -10.64 6.74
CA LYS A 441 -26.97 -9.90 7.13
C LYS A 441 -28.18 -10.82 6.95
N PRO A 442 -29.06 -10.99 7.97
CA PRO A 442 -30.21 -11.87 7.85
C PRO A 442 -31.09 -11.41 6.68
N GLN A 443 -31.44 -12.35 5.79
CA GLN A 443 -32.28 -12.04 4.64
C GLN A 443 -33.66 -11.58 5.12
N PRO A 444 -34.22 -10.48 4.61
CA PRO A 444 -35.59 -10.11 4.90
C PRO A 444 -36.52 -11.20 4.36
N ALA A 445 -37.38 -11.75 5.23
CA ALA A 445 -38.23 -12.88 4.88
C ALA A 445 -39.14 -12.57 3.67
N PRO A 446 -39.34 -13.53 2.74
CA PRO A 446 -40.13 -13.31 1.54
C PRO A 446 -41.59 -13.02 1.89
N LYS A 447 -42.05 -11.80 1.57
CA LYS A 447 -43.46 -11.42 1.68
C LYS A 447 -44.27 -12.07 0.55
N PHE A 448 -44.84 -13.23 0.81
CA PHE A 448 -45.93 -13.75 -0.02
C PHE A 448 -47.21 -12.91 0.20
N PRO A 449 -47.85 -12.41 -0.86
CA PRO A 449 -49.16 -11.79 -0.76
C PRO A 449 -50.25 -12.87 -0.79
N THR A 450 -51.08 -12.92 0.26
CA THR A 450 -52.27 -13.79 0.29
C THR A 450 -53.51 -12.94 0.52
N VAL A 451 -54.58 -13.24 -0.22
CA VAL A 451 -55.76 -12.38 -0.39
C VAL A 451 -56.78 -12.54 0.75
N ALA A 452 -57.52 -11.48 1.04
CA ALA A 452 -58.57 -11.46 2.06
C ALA A 452 -59.86 -12.16 1.61
N VAL A 453 -60.56 -12.78 2.57
CA VAL A 453 -61.96 -13.25 2.48
C VAL A 453 -62.62 -12.91 3.84
N GLU A 454 -63.90 -12.52 3.86
CA GLU A 454 -64.55 -11.86 5.01
C GLU A 454 -65.92 -12.46 5.40
N ALA A 455 -66.28 -12.31 6.68
CA ALA A 455 -67.62 -12.43 7.29
C ALA A 455 -68.26 -13.85 7.40
N PRO A 456 -69.28 -14.09 8.27
CA PRO A 456 -70.02 -13.16 9.16
C PRO A 456 -70.11 -13.55 10.68
N LYS A 457 -70.89 -12.77 11.45
CA LYS A 457 -71.32 -12.94 12.89
C LYS A 457 -72.72 -13.65 12.97
N PRO A 458 -73.60 -13.67 14.05
CA PRO A 458 -73.62 -12.96 15.39
C PRO A 458 -74.30 -13.66 16.64
N VAL A 459 -74.49 -12.88 17.74
CA VAL A 459 -75.36 -13.03 18.96
C VAL A 459 -74.88 -14.02 20.08
N GLU A 460 -74.62 -13.71 21.37
CA GLU A 460 -75.30 -13.03 22.54
C GLU A 460 -76.31 -13.90 23.35
N PRO A 461 -76.69 -13.64 24.64
CA PRO A 461 -76.36 -12.55 25.63
C PRO A 461 -75.77 -13.10 27.00
N VAL A 462 -75.59 -12.41 28.16
CA VAL A 462 -76.54 -11.80 29.15
C VAL A 462 -75.83 -10.97 30.28
N ILE A 463 -76.28 -9.72 30.52
CA ILE A 463 -76.60 -8.94 31.78
C ILE A 463 -75.85 -9.23 33.13
N ALA A 464 -75.48 -8.32 34.07
CA ALA A 464 -75.20 -6.84 34.14
C ALA A 464 -74.58 -6.45 35.57
N PRO A 465 -74.62 -5.21 36.17
CA PRO A 465 -73.52 -4.65 37.03
C PRO A 465 -74.02 -4.21 38.47
N PRO A 466 -73.53 -3.17 39.21
CA PRO A 466 -72.35 -2.26 39.11
C PRO A 466 -71.60 -1.96 40.47
N VAL A 467 -70.65 -1.01 40.47
CA VAL A 467 -70.54 0.17 41.40
C VAL A 467 -69.31 1.04 41.02
N ILE A 468 -69.37 2.37 41.25
CA ILE A 468 -68.31 3.38 41.01
C ILE A 468 -68.20 4.30 42.26
N PRO A 469 -67.11 5.07 42.47
CA PRO A 469 -67.10 6.47 41.96
C PRO A 469 -65.73 7.06 41.52
N THR A 470 -65.78 7.89 40.47
CA THR A 470 -64.81 8.96 40.07
C THR A 470 -65.19 10.32 40.74
N PRO A 471 -64.61 11.53 40.47
CA PRO A 471 -63.76 12.07 39.38
C PRO A 471 -62.39 12.63 39.91
N VAL A 472 -61.54 13.49 39.29
CA VAL A 472 -61.63 14.67 38.35
C VAL A 472 -60.29 14.71 37.54
N GLN A 473 -60.20 14.85 36.20
CA GLN A 473 -60.29 16.06 35.33
C GLN A 473 -59.35 17.23 35.77
N THR A 474 -58.69 18.04 34.90
CA THR A 474 -58.79 18.27 33.43
C THR A 474 -57.46 18.79 32.81
N THR A 475 -57.34 18.76 31.47
CA THR A 475 -56.30 19.38 30.59
C THR A 475 -56.83 20.71 29.96
N PRO A 476 -56.19 21.36 28.94
CA PRO A 476 -54.77 21.76 28.68
C PRO A 476 -54.64 23.25 28.24
N GLU A 477 -53.43 23.81 27.97
CA GLU A 477 -53.31 25.06 27.14
C GLU A 477 -51.95 25.34 26.43
N LYS A 478 -51.97 26.26 25.44
CA LYS A 478 -50.94 26.71 24.46
C LYS A 478 -51.55 27.84 23.58
N PRO A 479 -50.86 28.77 22.85
CA PRO A 479 -49.47 29.33 22.83
C PRO A 479 -49.39 30.89 23.03
N ALA A 480 -48.18 31.47 23.05
CA ALA A 480 -47.88 32.83 22.50
C ALA A 480 -46.36 33.10 22.28
N GLU A 481 -46.03 34.13 21.49
CA GLU A 481 -44.70 34.68 21.11
C GLU A 481 -44.71 36.22 21.34
N PRO A 482 -43.65 37.05 21.05
CA PRO A 482 -42.19 36.84 20.92
C PRO A 482 -41.36 37.91 21.72
N THR A 483 -40.02 38.01 21.53
CA THR A 483 -39.25 39.28 21.25
C THR A 483 -37.70 39.18 21.37
N LYS A 484 -37.01 39.53 20.26
CA LYS A 484 -35.64 40.09 20.03
C LYS A 484 -34.40 39.78 20.93
N GLN A 485 -33.37 39.22 20.24
CA GLN A 485 -31.97 39.70 20.07
C GLN A 485 -31.10 40.16 21.28
N VAL A 486 -29.92 39.53 21.42
CA VAL A 486 -28.56 40.14 21.28
C VAL A 486 -27.62 39.08 20.65
N GLU A 487 -26.55 39.50 19.97
CA GLU A 487 -25.61 38.64 19.22
C GLU A 487 -24.51 37.99 20.09
N GLN A 488 -23.96 36.86 19.65
CA GLN A 488 -22.62 36.39 20.03
C GLN A 488 -21.84 35.89 18.80
N GLU A 489 -20.58 36.31 18.71
CA GLU A 489 -19.75 36.24 17.51
C GLU A 489 -18.92 34.94 17.46
N GLN A 490 -19.33 33.97 16.64
CA GLN A 490 -18.54 32.75 16.41
C GLN A 490 -17.46 32.98 15.34
N VAL A 491 -16.25 33.30 15.79
CA VAL A 491 -15.07 33.52 14.94
C VAL A 491 -14.61 32.20 14.29
N ALA A 492 -14.65 32.14 12.96
CA ALA A 492 -14.34 30.93 12.18
C ALA A 492 -12.84 30.61 12.09
N ALA A 493 -12.49 29.33 12.27
CA ALA A 493 -11.11 28.85 12.16
C ALA A 493 -10.70 28.63 10.68
N ASN A 494 -9.63 29.30 10.24
CA ASN A 494 -9.05 29.15 8.90
C ASN A 494 -7.88 28.15 8.95
N ASN A 495 -7.86 27.12 8.09
CA ASN A 495 -6.77 26.13 7.98
C ASN A 495 -6.53 25.73 6.51
N ASP A 496 -5.36 26.04 5.95
CA ASP A 496 -5.11 26.07 4.50
C ASP A 496 -4.32 24.86 3.94
N ASP A 497 -4.02 23.87 4.79
CA ASP A 497 -2.98 22.84 4.58
C ASP A 497 -3.34 21.73 3.56
N LEU A 498 -3.73 22.08 2.33
CA LEU A 498 -4.13 21.15 1.25
C LEU A 498 -3.37 21.31 -0.09
N ILE A 499 -2.42 22.25 -0.19
CA ILE A 499 -1.74 22.54 -1.48
C ILE A 499 -0.35 21.88 -1.60
N ASP A 500 0.41 21.78 -0.51
CA ASP A 500 1.77 21.20 -0.50
C ASP A 500 1.82 19.73 -0.95
N GLU A 501 0.76 18.96 -0.69
CA GLU A 501 0.67 17.54 -1.09
C GLU A 501 0.41 17.37 -2.60
N LEU A 502 -0.13 18.39 -3.28
CA LEU A 502 -0.48 18.34 -4.71
C LEU A 502 0.64 18.84 -5.63
N MET A 503 1.50 19.74 -5.16
CA MET A 503 2.52 20.38 -6.01
C MET A 503 3.85 19.61 -6.09
N ARG A 504 4.11 18.66 -5.17
CA ARG A 504 5.39 17.94 -5.09
C ARG A 504 5.61 16.87 -6.20
N GLU A 505 4.71 16.73 -7.18
CA GLU A 505 4.87 15.80 -8.32
C GLU A 505 5.74 16.33 -9.48
N PHE A 506 6.02 17.65 -9.57
CA PHE A 506 6.50 18.26 -10.82
C PHE A 506 7.84 19.02 -10.79
N GLU A 507 8.50 19.19 -9.65
CA GLU A 507 9.82 19.84 -9.61
C GLU A 507 10.96 18.87 -9.94
N THR A 508 11.81 19.27 -10.90
CA THR A 508 13.05 18.56 -11.25
C THR A 508 14.26 19.46 -10.95
N PRO A 509 15.22 19.03 -10.11
CA PRO A 509 16.50 19.72 -9.97
C PRO A 509 17.26 19.71 -11.29
N ASN A 510 17.85 20.85 -11.66
CA ASN A 510 18.68 20.99 -12.85
C ASN A 510 20.05 20.33 -12.66
N HIS A 511 20.59 19.75 -13.74
CA HIS A 511 22.03 19.82 -13.97
C HIS A 511 22.34 19.96 -15.47
N ILE A 512 23.51 20.53 -15.76
CA ILE A 512 23.98 20.90 -17.10
C ILE A 512 24.83 19.73 -17.66
N PRO A 513 24.83 19.46 -18.98
CA PRO A 513 25.39 18.23 -19.55
C PRO A 513 26.86 18.37 -19.96
N ASP A 514 27.46 17.24 -20.36
CA ASP A 514 28.64 17.25 -21.24
C ASP A 514 28.55 16.15 -22.33
N ALA A 515 29.47 16.17 -23.30
CA ALA A 515 29.19 15.80 -24.70
C ALA A 515 29.47 14.34 -25.16
N GLN A 516 28.78 13.96 -26.26
CA GLN A 516 29.16 13.11 -27.43
C GLN A 516 29.91 11.75 -27.18
N ALA A 517 29.51 10.57 -27.69
CA ALA A 517 28.97 10.12 -29.01
C ALA A 517 30.01 10.14 -30.16
N PRO A 518 29.92 9.29 -31.23
CA PRO A 518 29.06 8.11 -31.50
C PRO A 518 29.84 6.90 -32.13
N ARG A 519 29.13 6.06 -32.94
CA ARG A 519 29.58 5.04 -33.95
C ARG A 519 29.66 3.58 -33.46
N GLU A 520 28.83 2.64 -33.95
CA GLU A 520 28.66 2.03 -35.31
C GLU A 520 29.66 0.88 -35.57
N ALA A 521 29.35 -0.22 -36.27
CA ALA A 521 28.11 -0.91 -36.68
C ALA A 521 28.50 -2.29 -37.32
N ILE A 522 27.55 -3.04 -37.94
CA ILE A 522 27.79 -4.11 -38.97
C ILE A 522 28.48 -5.38 -38.38
N GLU A 523 27.84 -6.53 -38.08
CA GLU A 523 26.85 -7.38 -38.81
C GLU A 523 27.33 -7.91 -40.19
N PRO A 524 26.81 -9.03 -40.74
CA PRO A 524 26.14 -10.20 -40.17
C PRO A 524 27.10 -11.44 -40.35
N SER A 525 26.82 -12.68 -40.82
CA SER A 525 25.62 -13.47 -41.13
C SER A 525 25.94 -14.98 -41.18
N LYS A 526 24.94 -15.85 -40.92
CA LYS A 526 24.70 -17.17 -41.58
C LYS A 526 25.74 -18.31 -41.38
N SER A 527 25.39 -19.61 -41.48
CA SER A 527 24.10 -20.28 -41.77
C SER A 527 24.10 -21.79 -41.41
N VAL A 528 22.90 -22.34 -41.17
CA VAL A 528 22.41 -23.70 -41.56
C VAL A 528 23.01 -24.95 -40.85
N GLU A 529 22.22 -25.56 -39.96
CA GLU A 529 21.47 -26.85 -40.09
C GLU A 529 21.97 -27.95 -41.08
N PRO A 530 21.65 -29.27 -40.92
CA PRO A 530 20.31 -29.83 -40.60
C PRO A 530 20.30 -31.05 -39.62
N VAL A 531 19.15 -31.50 -39.04
CA VAL A 531 18.21 -32.62 -39.42
C VAL A 531 18.92 -33.97 -39.61
N VAL A 532 18.55 -35.11 -38.99
CA VAL A 532 17.28 -35.92 -38.94
C VAL A 532 16.98 -36.45 -37.51
N ASP A 533 15.73 -36.70 -37.08
CA ASP A 533 14.78 -37.83 -37.35
C ASP A 533 15.34 -39.24 -36.96
N ASP A 534 14.56 -40.21 -36.43
CA ASP A 534 13.09 -40.34 -36.39
C ASP A 534 12.55 -41.25 -35.22
N LEU A 535 11.21 -41.35 -35.09
CA LEU A 535 10.29 -42.36 -34.48
C LEU A 535 10.85 -43.58 -33.67
N TYR A 536 10.17 -44.15 -32.65
CA TYR A 536 8.75 -44.58 -32.60
C TYR A 536 8.20 -44.77 -31.15
N THR A 537 6.88 -44.89 -31.00
CA THR A 537 6.09 -44.87 -29.73
C THR A 537 5.89 -46.23 -29.03
N SER A 538 5.71 -46.23 -27.70
CA SER A 538 4.84 -47.17 -26.97
C SER A 538 4.18 -46.51 -25.74
N MET A 539 3.04 -47.04 -25.27
CA MET A 539 2.27 -46.50 -24.13
C MET A 539 1.91 -47.59 -23.11
N ALA A 540 2.02 -47.28 -21.81
CA ALA A 540 1.55 -48.06 -20.66
C ALA A 540 1.27 -47.08 -19.47
N PRO A 541 0.60 -47.51 -18.38
CA PRO A 541 -0.62 -46.83 -17.91
C PRO A 541 -0.42 -45.71 -16.88
N GLU A 542 -1.51 -44.96 -16.62
CA GLU A 542 -1.56 -43.87 -15.64
C GLU A 542 -1.33 -44.34 -14.19
N PRO A 543 -0.44 -43.70 -13.42
CA PRO A 543 -0.41 -43.77 -11.97
C PRO A 543 -1.43 -42.81 -11.33
N LEU A 544 -1.79 -43.08 -10.07
CA LEU A 544 -2.65 -42.21 -9.26
C LEU A 544 -2.00 -40.83 -9.03
N PRO A 545 -2.79 -39.75 -8.85
CA PRO A 545 -2.25 -38.40 -8.71
C PRO A 545 -1.44 -38.24 -7.42
N GLU A 546 -0.15 -37.91 -7.58
CA GLU A 546 0.72 -37.48 -6.49
C GLU A 546 0.26 -36.13 -5.89
N PRO A 547 0.57 -35.84 -4.61
CA PRO A 547 0.20 -34.57 -3.98
C PRO A 547 0.79 -33.36 -4.71
N GLU A 548 -0.01 -32.31 -4.91
CA GLU A 548 0.37 -31.12 -5.69
C GLU A 548 1.68 -30.46 -5.22
N ASN A 549 2.79 -30.80 -5.87
CA ASN A 549 4.07 -30.16 -5.59
C ASN A 549 4.04 -28.70 -6.06
N HIS A 550 3.98 -27.77 -5.11
CA HIS A 550 3.82 -26.34 -5.38
C HIS A 550 5.13 -25.70 -5.92
N LYS A 551 5.43 -25.92 -7.21
CA LYS A 551 6.53 -25.29 -7.96
C LYS A 551 6.54 -23.77 -7.80
N ILE A 552 7.58 -23.20 -7.20
CA ILE A 552 7.79 -21.76 -7.06
C ILE A 552 8.87 -21.31 -8.05
N GLU A 553 8.48 -20.55 -9.07
CA GLU A 553 9.36 -20.10 -10.15
C GLU A 553 10.65 -19.42 -9.62
N GLY A 554 11.81 -20.01 -9.94
CA GLY A 554 13.13 -19.54 -9.50
C GLY A 554 13.60 -20.04 -8.12
N VAL A 555 12.87 -20.97 -7.49
CA VAL A 555 13.26 -21.68 -6.26
C VAL A 555 13.38 -23.18 -6.57
N TYR A 556 14.55 -23.58 -7.08
CA TYR A 556 14.75 -24.91 -7.67
C TYR A 556 14.51 -26.09 -6.70
N SER A 557 14.58 -25.87 -5.39
CA SER A 557 14.24 -26.86 -4.35
C SER A 557 12.76 -27.24 -4.30
N THR A 558 11.90 -26.51 -5.01
CA THR A 558 10.47 -26.85 -5.20
C THR A 558 10.20 -27.59 -6.50
N TYR A 559 11.22 -27.86 -7.33
CA TYR A 559 11.10 -28.53 -8.61
C TYR A 559 11.38 -30.04 -8.42
N SER A 560 10.55 -30.89 -9.01
CA SER A 560 10.89 -32.30 -9.23
C SER A 560 12.11 -32.45 -10.16
N ASN A 561 12.71 -33.65 -10.25
CA ASN A 561 13.92 -33.84 -11.06
C ASN A 561 13.67 -33.58 -12.55
N ASP A 562 12.53 -33.99 -13.10
CA ASP A 562 12.17 -33.71 -14.50
C ASP A 562 11.95 -32.20 -14.75
N GLU A 563 11.27 -31.49 -13.85
CA GLU A 563 11.09 -30.04 -13.96
C GLU A 563 12.41 -29.27 -13.82
N LEU A 564 13.34 -29.77 -13.01
CA LEU A 564 14.66 -29.18 -12.84
C LEU A 564 15.50 -29.38 -14.10
N VAL A 565 15.39 -30.54 -14.76
CA VAL A 565 15.94 -30.80 -16.10
C VAL A 565 15.37 -29.85 -17.15
N GLU A 566 14.05 -29.66 -17.21
CA GLU A 566 13.42 -28.68 -18.12
C GLU A 566 13.91 -27.25 -17.88
N ALA A 567 14.02 -26.85 -16.61
CA ALA A 567 14.54 -25.55 -16.21
C ALA A 567 16.02 -25.39 -16.61
N PHE A 568 16.81 -26.47 -16.47
CA PHE A 568 18.21 -26.50 -16.87
C PHE A 568 18.38 -26.32 -18.37
N GLU A 569 17.70 -27.12 -19.19
CA GLU A 569 17.70 -26.93 -20.65
C GLU A 569 17.24 -25.50 -21.03
N GLY A 570 16.19 -25.02 -20.38
CA GLY A 570 15.61 -23.70 -20.61
C GLY A 570 16.54 -22.53 -20.25
N ILE A 571 17.48 -22.72 -19.32
CA ILE A 571 18.52 -21.74 -18.97
C ILE A 571 19.75 -21.91 -19.86
N GLN A 572 20.22 -23.14 -20.03
CA GLN A 572 21.37 -23.53 -20.85
C GLN A 572 21.26 -23.03 -22.29
N LYS A 573 20.07 -23.17 -22.92
CA LYS A 573 19.78 -22.63 -24.28
C LYS A 573 19.88 -21.10 -24.38
N LYS A 574 20.09 -20.39 -23.27
CA LYS A 574 20.28 -18.93 -23.17
C LYS A 574 21.66 -18.53 -22.63
N LEU A 575 22.51 -19.49 -22.24
CA LEU A 575 23.83 -19.24 -21.68
C LEU A 575 24.89 -19.16 -22.79
N ASP A 576 25.20 -17.95 -23.25
CA ASP A 576 26.41 -17.70 -24.05
C ASP A 576 27.61 -17.39 -23.13
N LYS A 577 28.82 -17.79 -23.54
CA LYS A 577 30.05 -17.52 -22.78
C LYS A 577 30.35 -16.02 -22.62
N THR A 578 29.92 -15.18 -23.56
CA THR A 578 30.04 -13.71 -23.50
C THR A 578 29.26 -13.10 -22.34
N LEU A 579 28.30 -13.83 -21.76
CA LEU A 579 27.62 -13.41 -20.54
C LEU A 579 28.57 -13.45 -19.32
N PHE A 580 29.55 -14.34 -19.28
CA PHE A 580 30.35 -14.61 -18.08
C PHE A 580 31.59 -13.72 -18.02
N THR A 581 31.55 -12.71 -17.17
CA THR A 581 32.70 -11.81 -16.92
C THR A 581 33.82 -12.55 -16.19
N GLY A 582 35.03 -12.56 -16.74
CA GLY A 582 36.21 -13.17 -16.12
C GLY A 582 37.19 -13.74 -17.15
N ASN A 583 38.14 -14.54 -16.67
CA ASN A 583 39.06 -15.31 -17.50
C ASN A 583 38.35 -16.60 -17.97
N SER A 584 38.57 -17.05 -19.21
CA SER A 584 38.00 -18.32 -19.73
C SER A 584 38.50 -19.58 -19.01
N LYS A 585 39.52 -19.46 -18.15
CA LYS A 585 39.98 -20.52 -17.23
C LYS A 585 39.23 -20.55 -15.89
N SER A 586 38.33 -19.60 -15.61
CA SER A 586 37.55 -19.57 -14.37
C SER A 586 36.41 -20.59 -14.38
N ASP A 587 36.02 -21.02 -13.19
CA ASP A 587 34.93 -21.98 -12.98
C ASP A 587 33.65 -21.31 -12.51
N ILE A 588 32.63 -22.11 -12.15
CA ILE A 588 31.31 -21.57 -11.78
C ILE A 588 31.42 -20.75 -10.49
N ALA A 589 32.26 -21.17 -9.55
CA ALA A 589 32.57 -20.39 -8.34
C ALA A 589 33.36 -19.12 -8.66
N GLY A 590 34.37 -19.19 -9.55
CA GLY A 590 35.18 -18.06 -9.98
C GLY A 590 34.37 -16.98 -10.71
N HIS A 591 33.49 -17.35 -11.64
CA HIS A 591 32.59 -16.38 -12.29
C HIS A 591 31.53 -15.83 -11.33
N ARG A 592 31.01 -16.65 -10.39
CA ARG A 592 30.15 -16.17 -9.30
C ARG A 592 30.85 -15.16 -8.39
N TYR A 593 32.16 -15.32 -8.16
CA TYR A 593 32.99 -14.34 -7.44
C TYR A 593 33.15 -13.03 -8.25
N MET A 594 33.49 -13.11 -9.53
CA MET A 594 33.59 -11.91 -10.40
C MET A 594 32.26 -11.14 -10.49
N ASP A 595 31.12 -11.83 -10.52
CA ASP A 595 29.80 -11.20 -10.50
C ASP A 595 29.45 -10.51 -9.17
N LYS A 596 30.05 -10.92 -8.05
CA LYS A 596 29.94 -10.25 -6.74
C LYS A 596 30.81 -9.00 -6.65
N GLN A 597 32.01 -9.02 -7.25
CA GLN A 597 32.93 -7.86 -7.26
C GLN A 597 32.45 -6.74 -8.19
N ASN A 598 31.83 -7.07 -9.32
CA ASN A 598 31.27 -6.08 -10.24
C ASN A 598 30.02 -5.40 -9.64
N LEU A 599 30.14 -4.12 -9.28
CA LEU A 599 29.12 -3.34 -8.56
C LEU A 599 27.68 -3.49 -9.12
N ILE A 600 26.72 -3.64 -8.20
CA ILE A 600 25.34 -4.05 -8.51
C ILE A 600 24.45 -2.87 -8.94
N TYR A 601 24.77 -1.65 -8.52
CA TYR A 601 23.82 -0.52 -8.46
C TYR A 601 23.46 0.11 -9.81
N GLU A 602 24.26 -0.07 -10.86
CA GLU A 602 24.07 0.64 -12.14
C GLU A 602 23.45 -0.22 -13.25
N ARG A 603 23.42 -1.55 -13.07
CA ARG A 603 22.97 -2.50 -14.11
C ARG A 603 21.49 -2.27 -14.46
N LYS A 604 21.24 -1.68 -15.64
CA LYS A 604 19.92 -1.40 -16.22
C LYS A 604 19.76 -2.12 -17.56
N GLY A 605 18.52 -2.36 -17.98
CA GLY A 605 18.22 -3.03 -19.25
C GLY A 605 18.85 -4.43 -19.35
N GLU A 606 19.48 -4.70 -20.49
CA GLU A 606 19.99 -6.03 -20.85
C GLU A 606 21.09 -6.54 -19.91
N ILE A 607 22.01 -5.67 -19.46
CA ILE A 607 23.08 -6.03 -18.52
C ILE A 607 22.51 -6.63 -17.21
N LYS A 608 21.32 -6.18 -16.79
CA LYS A 608 20.60 -6.75 -15.64
C LYS A 608 19.92 -8.08 -15.97
N ARG A 609 19.36 -8.23 -17.17
CA ARG A 609 18.76 -9.50 -17.64
C ARG A 609 19.82 -10.60 -17.71
N GLN A 610 20.99 -10.28 -18.27
CA GLN A 610 22.14 -11.19 -18.35
C GLN A 610 22.67 -11.57 -16.96
N TYR A 611 22.80 -10.60 -16.04
CA TYR A 611 23.17 -10.87 -14.65
C TYR A 611 22.19 -11.82 -13.95
N ASN A 612 20.88 -11.53 -14.03
CA ASN A 612 19.85 -12.38 -13.43
C ASN A 612 19.95 -13.83 -13.95
N LEU A 613 20.08 -14.02 -15.27
CA LEU A 613 20.22 -15.34 -15.88
C LEU A 613 21.42 -16.13 -15.34
N ARG A 614 22.56 -15.46 -15.06
CA ARG A 614 23.71 -16.10 -14.40
C ARG A 614 23.43 -16.42 -12.94
N GLN A 615 22.76 -15.54 -12.19
CA GLN A 615 22.35 -15.84 -10.80
C GLN A 615 21.37 -17.03 -10.74
N ASP A 616 20.48 -17.17 -11.71
CA ASP A 616 19.53 -18.28 -11.79
C ASP A 616 20.25 -19.59 -12.17
N PHE A 617 21.21 -19.56 -13.10
CA PHE A 617 22.14 -20.68 -13.34
C PHE A 617 22.94 -21.08 -12.09
N TYR A 618 23.45 -20.10 -11.32
CA TYR A 618 24.21 -20.37 -10.09
C TYR A 618 23.37 -21.11 -9.04
N LYS A 619 22.14 -20.66 -8.74
CA LYS A 619 21.23 -21.35 -7.81
C LYS A 619 20.90 -22.77 -8.26
N MET A 620 20.69 -22.95 -9.56
CA MET A 620 20.36 -24.25 -10.14
C MET A 620 21.56 -25.21 -10.09
N PHE A 621 22.78 -24.70 -10.27
CA PHE A 621 24.01 -25.47 -10.04
C PHE A 621 24.15 -25.87 -8.56
N ASP A 622 23.83 -24.98 -7.62
CA ASP A 622 23.84 -25.29 -6.19
C ASP A 622 22.85 -26.42 -5.87
N GLU A 623 21.60 -26.33 -6.37
CA GLU A 623 20.58 -27.36 -6.21
C GLU A 623 20.98 -28.72 -6.85
N ILE A 624 21.61 -28.71 -8.03
CA ILE A 624 22.16 -29.93 -8.64
C ILE A 624 23.28 -30.51 -7.77
N SER A 625 24.10 -29.67 -7.14
CA SER A 625 25.18 -30.09 -6.24
C SER A 625 24.68 -30.70 -4.93
N GLU A 626 23.52 -30.24 -4.43
CA GLU A 626 22.86 -30.82 -3.25
C GLU A 626 22.17 -32.17 -3.57
N ARG A 627 21.68 -32.37 -4.81
CA ARG A 627 21.00 -33.62 -5.24
C ARG A 627 21.94 -34.71 -5.75
N ASP A 628 22.87 -34.36 -6.65
CA ASP A 628 23.92 -35.27 -7.13
C ASP A 628 25.25 -34.51 -7.35
N PRO A 629 26.18 -34.62 -6.38
CA PRO A 629 27.54 -34.10 -6.52
C PRO A 629 28.30 -34.62 -7.76
N THR A 630 27.91 -35.78 -8.30
CA THR A 630 28.50 -36.38 -9.51
C THR A 630 28.04 -35.64 -10.77
N ALA A 631 26.72 -35.36 -10.89
CA ALA A 631 26.15 -34.50 -11.91
C ALA A 631 26.79 -33.11 -11.88
N ALA A 632 26.89 -32.48 -10.70
CA ALA A 632 27.48 -31.16 -10.54
C ALA A 632 28.95 -31.12 -10.97
N LYS A 633 29.74 -32.13 -10.61
CA LYS A 633 31.15 -32.24 -11.02
C LYS A 633 31.31 -32.37 -12.54
N GLN A 634 30.46 -33.16 -13.19
CA GLN A 634 30.46 -33.28 -14.66
C GLN A 634 29.96 -32.00 -15.35
N LEU A 635 28.92 -31.36 -14.81
CA LEU A 635 28.41 -30.07 -15.27
C LEU A 635 29.48 -28.97 -15.18
N GLU A 636 30.25 -28.91 -14.08
CA GLU A 636 31.35 -27.96 -13.98
C GLU A 636 32.49 -28.27 -14.95
N GLN A 637 32.81 -29.55 -15.20
CA GLN A 637 33.77 -29.95 -16.23
C GLN A 637 33.31 -29.56 -17.64
N ALA A 638 32.02 -29.74 -17.95
CA ALA A 638 31.41 -29.29 -19.21
C ALA A 638 31.41 -27.76 -19.34
N PHE A 639 31.14 -27.03 -18.24
CA PHE A 639 31.21 -25.57 -18.19
C PHE A 639 32.65 -25.07 -18.40
N LYS A 640 33.65 -25.68 -17.75
CA LYS A 640 35.08 -25.40 -17.95
C LYS A 640 35.47 -25.60 -19.43
N ALA A 641 35.00 -26.68 -20.07
CA ALA A 641 35.22 -26.92 -21.49
C ALA A 641 34.50 -25.91 -22.41
N HIS A 642 33.28 -25.50 -22.04
CA HIS A 642 32.49 -24.47 -22.75
C HIS A 642 33.16 -23.09 -22.72
N MET A 643 33.71 -22.69 -21.57
CA MET A 643 34.44 -21.42 -21.44
C MET A 643 35.77 -21.43 -22.20
N ALA A 644 36.46 -22.59 -22.24
CA ALA A 644 37.72 -22.75 -22.96
C ALA A 644 37.58 -22.76 -24.50
N ASN A 645 36.49 -23.31 -25.06
CA ASN A 645 36.36 -23.56 -26.51
C ASN A 645 35.36 -22.63 -27.24
N LYS A 646 35.34 -22.74 -28.59
CA LYS A 646 34.45 -21.95 -29.48
C LYS A 646 33.15 -22.67 -29.88
N ARG A 647 32.91 -23.90 -29.43
CA ARG A 647 31.63 -24.63 -29.62
C ARG A 647 30.94 -24.85 -28.28
N ALA A 648 29.62 -24.71 -28.24
CA ALA A 648 28.84 -24.93 -27.04
C ALA A 648 28.84 -26.42 -26.66
N VAL A 649 29.39 -26.74 -25.49
CA VAL A 649 29.27 -28.08 -24.88
C VAL A 649 27.87 -28.20 -24.27
N ALA A 650 26.97 -28.86 -24.99
CA ALA A 650 25.65 -29.21 -24.46
C ALA A 650 25.81 -30.34 -23.43
N PHE A 651 25.81 -29.99 -22.15
CA PHE A 651 25.64 -30.93 -21.05
C PHE A 651 24.19 -31.40 -20.99
N ASP A 652 23.95 -32.71 -21.01
CA ASP A 652 22.62 -33.28 -20.73
C ASP A 652 22.53 -33.72 -19.26
N LEU A 653 21.50 -33.23 -18.57
CA LEU A 653 21.23 -33.51 -17.16
C LEU A 653 20.32 -34.74 -16.96
N LYS A 654 19.59 -35.17 -18.02
CA LYS A 654 18.66 -36.32 -17.98
C LYS A 654 19.29 -37.64 -17.52
N PRO A 655 20.53 -38.02 -17.94
CA PRO A 655 21.12 -39.30 -17.53
C PRO A 655 21.63 -39.33 -16.08
N GLN A 656 21.69 -38.17 -15.41
CA GLN A 656 22.25 -38.03 -14.07
C GLN A 656 21.14 -38.13 -13.01
N LEU A 657 20.06 -37.34 -13.15
CA LEU A 657 18.98 -37.21 -12.16
C LEU A 657 17.89 -38.32 -12.25
N LYS A 658 18.17 -39.42 -12.96
CA LYS A 658 17.30 -40.61 -13.09
C LYS A 658 18.05 -41.91 -12.71
N LYS A 659 18.88 -41.84 -11.67
CA LYS A 659 19.50 -42.97 -10.97
C LYS A 659 18.97 -43.05 -9.54
#